data_AF-A0A421CYQ2-F1
#
_entry.id   AF-A0A421CYQ2-F1
#
_cell.length_a   1.000
_cell.length_b   1.000
_cell.length_c   1.000
_cell.angle_alpha   90.00
_cell.angle_beta   90.00
_cell.angle_gamma   90.00
#
_symmetry.space_group_name_H-M   'P 1'
#
loop_
_entity.id
_entity.type
_entity.pdbx_description
1 polymer ?
#
loop_
_entity_poly.entity_id
_entity_poly.type
_entity_poly.pdbx_seq_one_letter_code
_entity_poly.pdbx_strand_id
1 'polypeptide(L)'
;MELSGYKRRRINGFVYPDIPVTDQDIVQCETANDPFIIRLVPYSPSEDGSKADAFRAESITHIDQQNEQLVRSRHPTLSSRERVWVSTSSFGEPVWLIDSPITGSESVYAGGRPIHYFPGDYFEYIPTGILTPRSPDKFNQHFDRYINPRRFLRPADLDSLRELFPEAVGVEVMIAGFMIILFENVQHLQDAYREVWPLELAGLRVFFDIVRYSFTTAPIESGLGLSADTSGTRAACLGLKVQLQNGCTAITTVTPGSLVRHLPARVGDDHGPFITPKGVLTNNPIGRQVFLASCNKQLGTITHTYDNPSLVKPYPAGYSHDLSLITDPALADVASPPGYPVVTGWADYSATLDGQEVYVVCHQTNVGRWRVICGTIDSARFERASVLGTGYMWNREARTQNAFLLWHTGAELTPADGWSGAPLCLGRPSDAAAKAVVFQNFQRSCLLAGEPSASKQHSKPPNWGLYTGMIDPIPPPPRWLRNLVEPWAVRLNIPAVTDHVHEIIAAFVFYLFIHSYLSPWLSPRLFPRHYPNLNKRTKLNWDVHVVSLIQSVVINAAALWVMFTDNERKSMSTAERVYGYSGACAFISALAAGYFIYDLYVSTAYVKIFGIGMLFHAISALWVFSFGFRPFLHFYSPVFILYELSSPFLNIHWFLDKVNMTGSKLQWYNGMLLLIVFFCCRLIWGTWQSALVYRDMWYALKQTWSASESAALNPVDITADVFQVRDGSLCVNEACAKAQAEISKFSKYTAGGVPTWLVVTYVVSNLVLNGLNYYWFTKMIDAVVKRFRAPAPEAKTKAEVQKRREELTQNVVIDAATKLEQEEGAFTTGDLASEKIASAVDVGLSEELRKRNPNVATAARS
;
A
#
# COMPACT_ATOMS: atom_id res chain seq x y z
N MET A 1 21.84 37.52 -5.21
CA MET A 1 22.31 36.18 -4.87
C MET A 1 21.35 35.22 -5.55
N GLU A 2 21.79 34.60 -6.66
CA GLU A 2 20.92 33.94 -7.64
C GLU A 2 20.21 32.71 -7.07
N LEU A 3 18.88 32.71 -7.23
CA LEU A 3 17.94 31.66 -6.82
C LEU A 3 18.00 30.49 -7.80
N SER A 4 18.97 29.58 -7.61
CA SER A 4 19.02 28.31 -8.36
C SER A 4 18.52 27.17 -7.49
N GLY A 5 17.40 26.53 -7.85
CA GLY A 5 16.96 25.32 -7.16
C GLY A 5 15.69 24.65 -7.67
N TYR A 6 14.70 25.39 -8.18
CA TYR A 6 13.47 24.79 -8.70
C TYR A 6 13.51 24.70 -10.23
N LYS A 7 14.00 23.57 -10.77
CA LYS A 7 13.93 23.30 -12.21
C LYS A 7 12.47 23.02 -12.59
N ARG A 8 11.89 23.94 -13.35
CA ARG A 8 10.58 23.83 -13.99
C ARG A 8 10.40 22.45 -14.65
N ARG A 9 9.65 21.54 -14.03
CA ARG A 9 9.31 20.23 -14.63
C ARG A 9 8.28 20.49 -15.73
N ARG A 10 8.70 20.51 -16.99
CA ARG A 10 7.78 20.49 -18.13
C ARG A 10 7.00 19.19 -18.10
N ILE A 11 5.70 19.27 -17.82
CA ILE A 11 4.76 18.18 -18.05
C ILE A 11 4.62 18.04 -19.58
N ASN A 12 4.65 16.80 -20.09
CA ASN A 12 4.44 16.54 -21.52
C ASN A 12 3.11 17.19 -21.95
N GLY A 13 3.15 17.96 -23.04
CA GLY A 13 2.14 18.93 -23.48
C GLY A 13 0.81 18.34 -23.97
N PHE A 14 0.13 17.57 -23.11
CA PHE A 14 -1.24 17.14 -23.34
C PHE A 14 -2.23 18.16 -22.78
N VAL A 15 -3.20 18.57 -23.58
CA VAL A 15 -4.23 19.55 -23.22
C VAL A 15 -5.48 18.79 -22.74
N TYR A 16 -5.88 19.04 -21.50
CA TYR A 16 -7.13 18.51 -20.96
C TYR A 16 -8.36 19.21 -21.58
N PRO A 17 -9.53 18.54 -21.68
CA PRO A 17 -10.73 19.16 -22.23
C PRO A 17 -11.19 20.35 -21.38
N ASP A 18 -11.39 21.53 -21.98
CA ASP A 18 -11.73 22.75 -21.22
C ASP A 18 -12.96 22.61 -20.31
N ILE A 19 -12.88 23.26 -19.16
CA ILE A 19 -14.01 23.41 -18.22
C ILE A 19 -14.77 24.69 -18.63
N PRO A 20 -16.12 24.75 -18.49
CA PRO A 20 -16.90 25.92 -18.86
C PRO A 20 -16.31 27.21 -18.28
N VAL A 21 -15.84 28.09 -19.17
CA VAL A 21 -15.30 29.41 -18.82
C VAL A 21 -16.47 30.37 -18.67
N THR A 22 -16.55 31.07 -17.54
CA THR A 22 -17.48 32.18 -17.33
C THR A 22 -16.70 33.47 -17.11
N ASP A 23 -17.39 34.60 -17.27
CA ASP A 23 -16.85 35.93 -17.01
C ASP A 23 -16.23 35.99 -15.61
N GLN A 24 -14.93 36.24 -15.55
CA GLN A 24 -14.17 36.33 -14.31
C GLN A 24 -13.95 37.78 -13.93
N ASP A 25 -14.15 38.09 -12.65
CA ASP A 25 -13.68 39.32 -12.05
C ASP A 25 -12.16 39.24 -11.87
N ILE A 26 -11.41 39.87 -12.78
CA ILE A 26 -9.95 39.94 -12.69
C ILE A 26 -9.58 40.98 -11.64
N VAL A 27 -9.21 40.54 -10.44
CA VAL A 27 -8.58 41.39 -9.43
C VAL A 27 -7.07 41.27 -9.58
N GLN A 28 -6.42 42.38 -9.98
CA GLN A 28 -4.96 42.43 -10.05
C GLN A 28 -4.34 42.27 -8.66
N CYS A 29 -3.17 41.64 -8.60
CA CYS A 29 -2.43 41.43 -7.36
C CYS A 29 -1.92 42.79 -6.84
N GLU A 30 -2.68 43.48 -5.99
CA GLU A 30 -2.21 44.69 -5.32
C GLU A 30 -1.28 44.30 -4.18
N THR A 31 -0.02 44.76 -4.23
CA THR A 31 1.09 44.37 -3.35
C THR A 31 0.92 44.65 -1.85
N ALA A 32 -0.25 45.10 -1.38
CA ALA A 32 -0.47 45.58 -0.02
C ALA A 32 -1.62 44.90 0.75
N ASN A 33 -2.58 44.24 0.10
CA ASN A 33 -3.77 43.69 0.79
C ASN A 33 -4.01 42.22 0.44
N ASP A 34 -3.99 41.34 1.45
CA ASP A 34 -4.44 39.95 1.35
C ASP A 34 -5.94 39.92 1.00
N PRO A 35 -6.36 39.21 -0.08
CA PRO A 35 -7.76 39.14 -0.48
C PRO A 35 -8.66 38.44 0.55
N PHE A 36 -8.09 37.76 1.55
CA PHE A 36 -8.83 37.11 2.63
C PHE A 36 -8.30 37.50 4.01
N ILE A 37 -9.18 38.02 4.87
CA ILE A 37 -8.87 38.26 6.29
C ILE A 37 -9.68 37.27 7.12
N ILE A 38 -8.97 36.34 7.77
CA ILE A 38 -9.54 35.34 8.68
C ILE A 38 -9.31 35.78 10.12
N ARG A 39 -10.39 36.06 10.84
CA ARG A 39 -10.36 36.53 12.24
C ARG A 39 -11.08 35.55 13.17
N LEU A 40 -10.42 35.17 14.27
CA LEU A 40 -11.07 34.42 15.35
C LEU A 40 -12.07 35.32 16.08
N VAL A 41 -13.31 34.85 16.25
CA VAL A 41 -14.31 35.55 17.06
C VAL A 41 -14.40 34.84 18.41
N PRO A 42 -13.94 35.47 19.51
CA PRO A 42 -13.88 34.83 20.81
C PRO A 42 -15.29 34.53 21.34
N TYR A 43 -15.43 33.51 22.16
CA TYR A 43 -16.67 33.24 22.90
C TYR A 43 -16.82 34.26 24.05
N SER A 44 -18.01 34.86 24.21
CA SER A 44 -18.32 35.77 25.31
C SER A 44 -19.36 35.15 26.26
N PRO A 45 -18.96 34.73 27.47
CA PRO A 45 -19.90 34.28 28.49
C PRO A 45 -20.55 35.51 29.15
N SER A 46 -21.73 35.95 28.72
CA SER A 46 -22.52 36.89 29.55
C SER A 46 -23.22 36.15 30.69
N GLU A 47 -23.38 36.80 31.85
CA GLU A 47 -23.90 36.22 33.11
C GLU A 47 -25.35 35.71 33.00
N ASP A 48 -26.17 36.27 32.10
CA ASP A 48 -27.53 35.81 31.85
C ASP A 48 -27.60 34.91 30.60
N GLY A 49 -27.30 33.62 30.79
CA GLY A 49 -27.50 32.55 29.79
C GLY A 49 -28.98 32.20 29.56
N SER A 50 -29.80 33.20 29.24
CA SER A 50 -31.24 33.05 29.04
C SER A 50 -31.57 32.34 27.73
N LYS A 51 -32.57 31.44 27.74
CA LYS A 51 -33.17 30.87 26.50
C LYS A 51 -33.63 31.97 25.51
N ALA A 52 -33.94 33.17 26.02
CA ALA A 52 -34.31 34.31 25.19
C ALA A 52 -33.16 34.81 24.32
N ASP A 53 -31.91 34.76 24.78
CA ASP A 53 -30.75 35.22 24.00
C ASP A 53 -30.37 34.23 22.89
N ALA A 54 -30.56 32.93 23.13
CA ALA A 54 -30.44 31.92 22.07
C ALA A 54 -31.51 32.14 20.97
N PHE A 55 -32.76 32.37 21.37
CA PHE A 55 -33.85 32.69 20.44
C PHE A 55 -33.60 34.00 19.68
N ARG A 56 -33.09 35.03 20.36
CA ARG A 56 -32.68 36.30 19.73
C ARG A 56 -31.55 36.08 18.72
N ALA A 57 -30.54 35.27 19.06
CA ALA A 57 -29.46 34.95 18.15
C ALA A 57 -29.92 34.16 16.90
N GLU A 58 -30.88 33.25 17.06
CA GLU A 58 -31.45 32.45 15.98
C GLU A 58 -32.37 33.24 15.05
N SER A 59 -33.09 34.24 15.59
CA SER A 59 -33.97 35.13 14.81
C SER A 59 -33.24 36.23 14.03
N ILE A 60 -31.93 36.41 14.24
CA ILE A 60 -31.13 37.32 13.43
C ILE A 60 -30.96 36.73 12.02
N THR A 61 -31.31 37.53 11.02
CA THR A 61 -31.22 37.16 9.60
C THR A 61 -30.11 37.88 8.85
N HIS A 62 -29.46 38.86 9.49
CA HIS A 62 -28.34 39.60 8.94
C HIS A 62 -27.36 40.01 10.05
N ILE A 63 -26.06 39.76 9.85
CA ILE A 63 -25.02 40.09 10.84
C ILE A 63 -24.47 41.50 10.61
N ASP A 64 -24.34 42.24 11.71
CA ASP A 64 -23.66 43.53 11.78
C ASP A 64 -22.66 43.55 12.94
N GLN A 65 -21.94 44.66 13.11
CA GLN A 65 -20.92 44.80 14.15
C GLN A 65 -21.49 44.72 15.58
N GLN A 66 -22.78 45.02 15.78
CA GLN A 66 -23.41 45.04 17.11
C GLN A 66 -23.90 43.65 17.52
N ASN A 67 -24.30 42.83 16.54
CA ASN A 67 -24.94 41.54 16.79
C ASN A 67 -24.02 40.32 16.54
N GLU A 68 -22.87 40.50 15.87
CA GLU A 68 -21.95 39.39 15.52
C GLU A 68 -21.51 38.59 16.75
N GLN A 69 -21.21 39.28 17.85
CA GLN A 69 -20.77 38.65 19.10
C GLN A 69 -21.91 37.86 19.77
N LEU A 70 -23.15 38.35 19.67
CA LEU A 70 -24.34 37.67 20.17
C LEU A 70 -24.59 36.38 19.38
N VAL A 71 -24.57 36.46 18.05
CA VAL A 71 -24.73 35.30 17.17
C VAL A 71 -23.63 34.26 17.44
N ARG A 72 -22.36 34.68 17.46
CA ARG A 72 -21.21 33.80 17.79
C ARG A 72 -21.39 33.04 19.11
N SER A 73 -21.87 33.72 20.15
CA SER A 73 -21.88 33.19 21.52
C SER A 73 -23.17 32.46 21.88
N ARG A 74 -24.29 32.74 21.19
CA ARG A 74 -25.63 32.24 21.57
C ARG A 74 -26.36 31.47 20.47
N HIS A 75 -25.93 31.54 19.21
CA HIS A 75 -26.53 30.73 18.16
C HIS A 75 -26.29 29.24 18.42
N PRO A 76 -27.30 28.35 18.33
CA PRO A 76 -27.17 26.93 18.68
C PRO A 76 -25.98 26.23 18.01
N THR A 77 -25.78 26.44 16.71
CA THR A 77 -24.64 25.84 15.95
C THR A 77 -23.26 26.37 16.38
N LEU A 78 -23.15 27.64 16.78
CA LEU A 78 -21.84 28.28 17.02
C LEU A 78 -21.43 28.29 18.49
N SER A 79 -22.41 28.34 19.40
CA SER A 79 -22.19 28.48 20.84
C SER A 79 -21.49 27.28 21.46
N SER A 80 -21.69 26.08 20.90
CA SER A 80 -21.04 24.82 21.31
C SER A 80 -19.57 24.73 20.88
N ARG A 81 -19.09 25.62 20.01
CA ARG A 81 -17.76 25.53 19.39
C ARG A 81 -16.73 26.38 20.12
N GLU A 82 -15.60 25.76 20.48
CA GLU A 82 -14.47 26.44 21.11
C GLU A 82 -13.89 27.52 20.20
N ARG A 83 -13.72 27.21 18.91
CA ARG A 83 -13.14 28.12 17.93
C ARG A 83 -14.11 28.34 16.77
N VAL A 84 -14.39 29.61 16.49
CA VAL A 84 -15.17 30.05 15.33
C VAL A 84 -14.48 31.27 14.76
N TRP A 85 -14.29 31.27 13.45
CA TRP A 85 -13.67 32.39 12.74
C TRP A 85 -14.68 33.02 11.78
N VAL A 86 -14.35 34.22 11.32
CA VAL A 86 -14.99 34.85 10.16
C VAL A 86 -13.93 34.97 9.09
N SER A 87 -14.22 34.46 7.90
CA SER A 87 -13.45 34.78 6.70
C SER A 87 -14.14 35.92 5.96
N THR A 88 -13.45 37.04 5.83
CA THR A 88 -13.87 38.20 5.03
C THR A 88 -13.07 38.22 3.75
N SER A 89 -13.70 38.59 2.63
CA SER A 89 -13.08 38.55 1.32
C SER A 89 -13.40 39.80 0.51
N SER A 90 -12.48 40.20 -0.37
CA SER A 90 -12.75 41.21 -1.41
C SER A 90 -13.70 40.69 -2.51
N PHE A 91 -13.93 39.37 -2.58
CA PHE A 91 -14.72 38.73 -3.65
C PHE A 91 -16.20 38.53 -3.30
N GLY A 92 -16.63 38.82 -2.06
CA GLY A 92 -18.04 38.73 -1.69
C GLY A 92 -18.27 38.63 -0.18
N GLU A 93 -19.51 38.31 0.19
CA GLU A 93 -19.94 38.33 1.59
C GLU A 93 -19.13 37.40 2.52
N PRO A 94 -18.91 37.80 3.79
CA PRO A 94 -18.17 36.99 4.76
C PRO A 94 -18.86 35.66 5.06
N VAL A 95 -18.08 34.67 5.52
CA VAL A 95 -18.59 33.37 5.96
C VAL A 95 -18.11 33.03 7.37
N TRP A 96 -18.92 32.28 8.12
CA TRP A 96 -18.48 31.67 9.36
C TRP A 96 -17.57 30.48 9.07
N LEU A 97 -16.59 30.24 9.93
CA LEU A 97 -15.69 29.10 9.85
C LEU A 97 -15.72 28.34 11.17
N ILE A 98 -15.91 27.03 11.08
CA ILE A 98 -15.88 26.09 12.20
C ILE A 98 -14.89 24.96 11.89
N ASP A 99 -14.33 24.36 12.94
CA ASP A 99 -13.26 23.37 12.85
C ASP A 99 -13.71 21.95 13.21
N SER A 100 -15.01 21.75 13.35
CA SER A 100 -15.64 20.46 13.62
C SER A 100 -16.88 20.27 12.74
N PRO A 101 -17.34 19.03 12.48
CA PRO A 101 -18.49 18.77 11.63
C PRO A 101 -19.79 19.36 12.20
N ILE A 102 -20.74 19.74 11.36
CA ILE A 102 -22.11 20.08 11.78
C ILE A 102 -22.87 18.77 12.03
N THR A 103 -23.67 18.72 13.09
CA THR A 103 -24.49 17.54 13.45
C THR A 103 -25.95 17.76 13.11
N GLY A 104 -26.72 16.69 12.88
CA GLY A 104 -28.00 16.73 12.15
C GLY A 104 -29.17 17.53 12.74
N SER A 105 -29.02 18.28 13.84
CA SER A 105 -30.01 19.27 14.29
C SER A 105 -29.50 20.71 14.21
N GLU A 106 -28.26 20.92 13.79
CA GLU A 106 -27.61 22.22 13.70
C GLU A 106 -27.85 22.86 12.33
N SER A 107 -28.07 24.18 12.30
CA SER A 107 -28.26 24.95 11.06
C SER A 107 -26.93 25.19 10.35
N VAL A 108 -26.93 25.16 9.01
CA VAL A 108 -25.78 25.54 8.15
C VAL A 108 -25.63 27.05 7.93
N TYR A 109 -26.55 27.85 8.50
CA TYR A 109 -26.48 29.31 8.56
C TYR A 109 -26.57 29.78 10.01
N ALA A 110 -25.89 30.87 10.33
CA ALA A 110 -26.03 31.56 11.62
C ALA A 110 -26.08 33.07 11.38
N GLY A 111 -27.15 33.73 11.81
CA GLY A 111 -27.33 35.16 11.56
C GLY A 111 -27.51 35.52 10.08
N GLY A 112 -28.02 34.58 9.27
CA GLY A 112 -28.09 34.69 7.79
C GLY A 112 -26.76 34.50 7.06
N ARG A 113 -25.63 34.38 7.77
CA ARG A 113 -24.31 34.11 7.20
C ARG A 113 -24.08 32.60 7.09
N PRO A 114 -23.58 32.09 5.93
CA PRO A 114 -23.32 30.67 5.77
C PRO A 114 -22.16 30.20 6.66
N ILE A 115 -22.22 28.95 7.10
CA ILE A 115 -21.19 28.29 7.90
C ILE A 115 -20.39 27.37 6.99
N HIS A 116 -19.07 27.60 6.97
CA HIS A 116 -18.08 26.84 6.20
C HIS A 116 -17.12 26.13 7.16
N TYR A 117 -16.34 25.21 6.60
CA TYR A 117 -15.36 24.44 7.35
C TYR A 117 -13.96 25.05 7.25
N PHE A 118 -13.23 25.01 8.37
CA PHE A 118 -11.81 25.34 8.44
C PHE A 118 -11.00 24.06 8.16
N PRO A 119 -10.26 23.98 7.03
CA PRO A 119 -9.52 22.77 6.65
C PRO A 119 -8.40 22.42 7.64
N GLY A 120 -8.21 21.13 7.88
CA GLY A 120 -7.08 20.59 8.62
C GLY A 120 -5.87 20.27 7.73
N ASP A 121 -4.74 19.98 8.35
CA ASP A 121 -3.49 19.57 7.69
C ASP A 121 -2.90 18.34 8.40
N TYR A 122 -2.11 17.56 7.68
CA TYR A 122 -1.43 16.38 8.25
C TYR A 122 -0.10 16.74 8.89
N PHE A 123 -0.16 17.38 10.07
CA PHE A 123 1.02 17.88 10.77
C PHE A 123 2.08 16.80 11.06
N GLU A 124 1.68 15.54 11.21
CA GLU A 124 2.57 14.40 11.42
C GLU A 124 3.47 14.07 10.22
N TYR A 125 3.10 14.49 9.01
CA TYR A 125 3.86 14.23 7.79
C TYR A 125 4.74 15.40 7.37
N ILE A 126 4.60 16.53 8.06
CA ILE A 126 5.45 17.71 7.85
C ILE A 126 6.88 17.37 8.34
N PRO A 127 7.92 17.54 7.49
CA PRO A 127 9.29 17.22 7.86
C PRO A 127 9.75 17.97 9.11
N THR A 128 10.30 17.25 10.10
CA THR A 128 10.93 17.85 11.28
C THR A 128 12.40 18.20 10.96
N GLY A 129 12.76 19.50 10.99
CA GLY A 129 14.11 19.97 10.63
C GLY A 129 14.20 21.49 10.44
N ILE A 130 15.31 22.00 9.87
CA ILE A 130 15.43 23.42 9.47
C ILE A 130 14.49 23.66 8.29
N LEU A 131 13.25 24.03 8.60
CA LEU A 131 12.26 24.44 7.61
C LEU A 131 12.74 25.72 6.94
N THR A 132 12.84 25.74 5.62
CA THR A 132 12.90 27.02 4.90
C THR A 132 11.64 27.81 5.26
N PRO A 133 11.73 29.10 5.62
CA PRO A 133 10.56 29.90 5.92
C PRO A 133 9.55 29.80 4.77
N ARG A 134 8.29 29.46 5.09
CA ARG A 134 7.21 29.55 4.12
C ARG A 134 7.03 31.03 3.78
N SER A 135 7.32 31.41 2.54
CA SER A 135 7.07 32.76 2.03
C SER A 135 5.82 32.70 1.16
N PRO A 136 4.81 33.58 1.40
CA PRO A 136 3.61 33.67 0.57
C PRO A 136 3.94 33.81 -0.93
N ASP A 137 5.00 34.56 -1.26
CA ASP A 137 5.30 34.94 -2.64
C ASP A 137 6.11 33.91 -3.43
N LYS A 138 6.64 32.87 -2.76
CA LYS A 138 7.63 31.95 -3.37
C LYS A 138 7.11 31.25 -4.64
N PHE A 139 5.81 30.96 -4.70
CA PHE A 139 5.19 30.21 -5.79
C PHE A 139 4.11 31.02 -6.53
N ASN A 140 3.80 32.23 -6.07
CA ASN A 140 2.79 33.10 -6.69
C ASN A 140 3.15 33.53 -8.11
N GLN A 141 4.43 33.49 -8.51
CA GLN A 141 4.86 33.74 -9.89
C GLN A 141 4.22 32.81 -10.94
N HIS A 142 3.60 31.70 -10.54
CA HIS A 142 2.86 30.80 -11.43
C HIS A 142 1.45 31.30 -11.76
N PHE A 143 0.98 32.36 -11.08
CA PHE A 143 -0.34 32.94 -11.24
C PHE A 143 -0.21 34.45 -11.54
N ASP A 144 -1.04 34.94 -12.45
CA ASP A 144 -1.07 36.34 -12.90
C ASP A 144 -2.02 37.23 -12.09
N ARG A 145 -2.81 36.65 -11.17
CA ARG A 145 -3.86 37.31 -10.38
C ARG A 145 -4.21 36.52 -9.13
N TYR A 146 -4.98 37.13 -8.24
CA TYR A 146 -5.66 36.41 -7.17
C TYR A 146 -6.82 35.56 -7.73
N ILE A 147 -6.96 34.33 -7.24
CA ILE A 147 -8.05 33.44 -7.65
C ILE A 147 -9.32 33.81 -6.89
N ASN A 148 -10.37 34.20 -7.62
CA ASN A 148 -11.71 34.35 -7.07
C ASN A 148 -12.34 32.95 -6.87
N PRO A 149 -12.57 32.48 -5.63
CA PRO A 149 -13.11 31.15 -5.39
C PRO A 149 -14.61 31.01 -5.75
N ARG A 150 -15.28 32.12 -6.12
CA ARG A 150 -16.68 32.14 -6.55
C ARG A 150 -16.85 31.94 -8.06
N ARG A 151 -15.76 31.67 -8.79
CA ARG A 151 -15.76 31.37 -10.23
C ARG A 151 -14.95 30.11 -10.49
N PHE A 152 -15.21 29.43 -11.61
CA PHE A 152 -14.40 28.27 -11.98
C PHE A 152 -12.95 28.67 -12.35
N LEU A 153 -11.99 27.80 -12.03
CA LEU A 153 -10.59 27.97 -12.38
C LEU A 153 -10.40 28.02 -13.91
N ARG A 154 -9.49 28.89 -14.38
CA ARG A 154 -9.13 28.90 -15.80
C ARG A 154 -8.28 27.67 -16.13
N PRO A 155 -8.25 27.25 -17.41
CA PRO A 155 -7.30 26.23 -17.87
C PRO A 155 -5.86 26.52 -17.44
N ALA A 156 -5.41 27.77 -17.54
CA ALA A 156 -4.07 28.20 -17.11
C ALA A 156 -3.82 28.00 -15.60
N ASP A 157 -4.84 28.21 -14.75
CA ASP A 157 -4.71 28.02 -13.31
C ASP A 157 -4.53 26.53 -12.98
N LEU A 158 -5.32 25.66 -13.65
CA LEU A 158 -5.21 24.21 -13.51
C LEU A 158 -3.87 23.68 -14.01
N ASP A 159 -3.35 24.22 -15.11
CA ASP A 159 -2.04 23.84 -15.63
C ASP A 159 -0.91 24.24 -14.69
N SER A 160 -0.95 25.44 -14.12
CA SER A 160 -0.02 25.86 -13.06
C SER A 160 -0.07 24.96 -11.85
N LEU A 161 -1.26 24.54 -11.40
CA LEU A 161 -1.41 23.62 -10.27
C LEU A 161 -0.87 22.22 -10.58
N ARG A 162 -1.10 21.69 -11.79
CA ARG A 162 -0.53 20.40 -12.21
C ARG A 162 0.99 20.43 -12.27
N GLU A 163 1.54 21.55 -12.73
CA GLU A 163 2.99 21.80 -12.81
C GLU A 163 3.62 21.84 -11.41
N LEU A 164 2.97 22.55 -10.47
CA LEU A 164 3.41 22.64 -9.08
C LEU A 164 3.25 21.32 -8.32
N PHE A 165 2.16 20.58 -8.57
CA PHE A 165 1.80 19.35 -7.86
C PHE A 165 1.66 18.17 -8.84
N PRO A 166 2.79 17.57 -9.28
CA PRO A 166 2.79 16.53 -10.30
C PRO A 166 2.18 15.20 -9.86
N GLU A 167 1.95 14.98 -8.57
CA GLU A 167 1.34 13.74 -8.06
C GLU A 167 -0.10 13.95 -7.56
N ALA A 168 -0.61 15.18 -7.65
CA ALA A 168 -1.98 15.51 -7.28
C ALA A 168 -2.96 14.96 -8.33
N VAL A 169 -4.13 14.55 -7.85
CA VAL A 169 -5.28 14.05 -8.64
C VAL A 169 -6.43 15.06 -8.71
N GLY A 170 -6.34 16.14 -7.94
CA GLY A 170 -7.36 17.18 -7.91
C GLY A 170 -7.00 18.39 -7.05
N VAL A 171 -7.91 19.36 -7.01
CA VAL A 171 -7.87 20.52 -6.12
C VAL A 171 -9.29 20.95 -5.74
N GLU A 172 -9.45 21.42 -4.51
CA GLU A 172 -10.68 22.08 -4.04
C GLU A 172 -10.39 23.53 -3.70
N VAL A 173 -11.28 24.43 -4.11
CA VAL A 173 -11.17 25.88 -3.93
C VAL A 173 -12.39 26.34 -3.16
N MET A 174 -12.19 26.77 -1.92
CA MET A 174 -13.25 27.15 -1.00
C MET A 174 -13.50 28.65 -1.02
N ILE A 175 -14.77 29.06 -0.99
CA ILE A 175 -15.22 30.46 -0.88
C ILE A 175 -14.59 31.16 0.34
N ALA A 176 -14.28 30.41 1.39
CA ALA A 176 -13.65 30.92 2.60
C ALA A 176 -12.17 31.30 2.47
N GLY A 177 -11.55 31.15 1.29
CA GLY A 177 -10.16 31.55 1.05
C GLY A 177 -9.13 30.41 1.19
N PHE A 178 -9.56 29.17 0.95
CA PHE A 178 -8.69 27.99 1.07
C PHE A 178 -8.57 27.24 -0.25
N MET A 179 -7.39 26.69 -0.51
CA MET A 179 -7.10 25.77 -1.60
C MET A 179 -6.58 24.44 -1.03
N ILE A 180 -7.27 23.34 -1.32
CA ILE A 180 -6.91 22.01 -0.82
C ILE A 180 -6.39 21.17 -1.99
N ILE A 181 -5.11 20.83 -1.98
CA ILE A 181 -4.51 19.94 -3.01
C ILE A 181 -4.80 18.50 -2.64
N LEU A 182 -5.30 17.73 -3.62
CA LEU A 182 -5.80 16.39 -3.41
C LEU A 182 -4.84 15.32 -3.92
N PHE A 183 -4.50 14.36 -3.07
CA PHE A 183 -3.61 13.24 -3.39
C PHE A 183 -4.31 11.89 -3.23
N GLU A 184 -3.92 10.91 -4.04
CA GLU A 184 -4.48 9.55 -3.98
C GLU A 184 -3.93 8.73 -2.80
N ASN A 185 -2.68 8.97 -2.41
CA ASN A 185 -2.02 8.21 -1.36
C ASN A 185 -1.14 9.11 -0.46
N VAL A 186 -0.84 8.59 0.74
CA VAL A 186 -0.03 9.29 1.76
C VAL A 186 1.37 9.60 1.25
N GLN A 187 1.96 8.74 0.42
CA GLN A 187 3.33 8.90 -0.07
C GLN A 187 3.45 10.15 -0.96
N HIS A 188 2.51 10.36 -1.88
CA HIS A 188 2.49 11.52 -2.77
C HIS A 188 2.31 12.83 -1.98
N LEU A 189 1.51 12.79 -0.92
CA LEU A 189 1.31 13.91 0.01
C LEU A 189 2.58 14.21 0.83
N GLN A 190 3.28 13.19 1.32
CA GLN A 190 4.58 13.36 2.00
C GLN A 190 5.65 13.94 1.07
N ASP A 191 5.69 13.47 -0.17
CA ASP A 191 6.60 13.98 -1.19
C ASP A 191 6.29 15.46 -1.48
N ALA A 192 5.00 15.84 -1.56
CA ALA A 192 4.58 17.23 -1.71
C ALA A 192 5.03 18.11 -0.53
N TYR A 193 4.89 17.67 0.73
CA TYR A 193 5.41 18.44 1.88
C TYR A 193 6.92 18.67 1.83
N ARG A 194 7.68 17.70 1.30
CA ARG A 194 9.15 17.81 1.18
C ARG A 194 9.58 18.70 0.02
N GLU A 195 8.86 18.64 -1.10
CA GLU A 195 9.25 19.28 -2.35
C GLU A 195 8.60 20.67 -2.55
N VAL A 196 7.31 20.80 -2.28
CA VAL A 196 6.47 21.96 -2.63
C VAL A 196 5.39 22.16 -1.56
N TRP A 197 5.71 22.92 -0.50
CA TRP A 197 4.77 23.24 0.58
C TRP A 197 4.54 24.77 0.71
N PRO A 198 3.69 25.36 -0.15
CA PRO A 198 3.37 26.79 -0.10
C PRO A 198 2.47 27.10 1.11
N LEU A 199 2.59 28.32 1.64
CA LEU A 199 1.62 28.84 2.61
C LEU A 199 0.34 29.33 1.90
N GLU A 200 0.52 29.94 0.73
CA GLU A 200 -0.51 30.57 -0.05
C GLU A 200 -0.20 30.38 -1.54
N LEU A 201 -1.25 30.26 -2.35
CA LEU A 201 -1.18 30.32 -3.81
C LEU A 201 -2.30 31.23 -4.30
N ALA A 202 -1.93 32.29 -5.00
CA ALA A 202 -2.85 33.24 -5.62
C ALA A 202 -3.96 33.74 -4.68
N GLY A 203 -3.60 34.13 -3.44
CA GLY A 203 -4.57 34.68 -2.47
C GLY A 203 -5.24 33.63 -1.59
N LEU A 204 -5.01 32.34 -1.84
CA LEU A 204 -5.69 31.24 -1.14
C LEU A 204 -4.70 30.47 -0.26
N ARG A 205 -5.07 30.25 1.00
CA ARG A 205 -4.27 29.45 1.94
C ARG A 205 -4.30 27.98 1.55
N VAL A 206 -3.12 27.36 1.47
CA VAL A 206 -2.99 26.00 0.92
C VAL A 206 -2.94 24.94 2.01
N PHE A 207 -3.70 23.86 1.80
CA PHE A 207 -3.74 22.64 2.63
C PHE A 207 -3.63 21.40 1.75
N PHE A 208 -3.20 20.27 2.31
CA PHE A 208 -3.15 18.99 1.59
C PHE A 208 -4.10 17.97 2.19
N ASP A 209 -4.81 17.24 1.33
CA ASP A 209 -5.73 16.19 1.75
C ASP A 209 -5.61 14.92 0.90
N ILE A 210 -6.00 13.78 1.49
CA ILE A 210 -6.07 12.50 0.81
C ILE A 210 -7.50 12.30 0.32
N VAL A 211 -7.64 12.02 -0.97
CA VAL A 211 -8.93 11.77 -1.59
C VAL A 211 -9.57 10.53 -0.99
N ARG A 212 -10.75 10.71 -0.37
CA ARG A 212 -11.62 9.63 0.11
C ARG A 212 -13.07 9.91 -0.29
N TYR A 213 -13.41 9.63 -1.55
CA TYR A 213 -14.79 9.72 -2.01
C TYR A 213 -15.57 8.47 -1.63
N SER A 214 -16.76 8.66 -1.10
CA SER A 214 -17.81 7.64 -1.03
C SER A 214 -18.84 7.97 -2.09
N PHE A 215 -19.07 7.07 -3.03
CA PHE A 215 -20.15 7.24 -4.01
C PHE A 215 -21.50 7.32 -3.29
N THR A 216 -22.44 8.11 -3.81
CA THR A 216 -23.79 8.20 -3.20
C THR A 216 -24.59 6.91 -3.33
N THR A 217 -24.11 5.97 -4.15
CA THR A 217 -24.59 4.59 -4.22
C THR A 217 -23.48 3.65 -3.71
N ALA A 218 -23.81 2.76 -2.77
CA ALA A 218 -22.85 1.79 -2.25
C ALA A 218 -22.35 0.86 -3.37
N PRO A 219 -21.03 0.83 -3.69
CA PRO A 219 -20.48 -0.22 -4.53
C PRO A 219 -20.61 -1.54 -3.79
N ILE A 220 -21.13 -2.56 -4.47
CA ILE A 220 -21.25 -3.91 -3.91
C ILE A 220 -20.33 -4.83 -4.70
N GLU A 221 -19.33 -5.36 -4.02
CA GLU A 221 -18.45 -6.40 -4.55
C GLU A 221 -19.21 -7.74 -4.54
N SER A 222 -19.52 -8.28 -5.72
CA SER A 222 -19.78 -9.71 -5.83
C SER A 222 -19.40 -10.24 -7.21
N GLY A 223 -18.37 -11.06 -7.26
CA GLY A 223 -18.20 -12.07 -8.30
C GLY A 223 -18.81 -13.39 -7.80
N LEU A 224 -19.92 -13.84 -8.41
CA LEU A 224 -20.39 -15.23 -8.57
C LEU A 224 -21.85 -15.25 -9.11
N GLY A 225 -22.10 -15.98 -10.21
CA GLY A 225 -23.44 -16.44 -10.62
C GLY A 225 -23.82 -17.74 -9.88
N LEU A 226 -25.03 -18.33 -9.85
CA LEU A 226 -26.29 -18.27 -10.62
C LEU A 226 -27.42 -18.97 -9.78
N SER A 227 -28.67 -18.47 -9.88
CA SER A 227 -29.99 -19.13 -9.61
C SER A 227 -30.42 -19.42 -8.14
N ALA A 228 -31.69 -19.50 -7.70
CA ALA A 228 -33.03 -19.46 -8.32
C ALA A 228 -34.04 -18.77 -7.37
N ASP A 229 -34.92 -17.91 -7.90
CA ASP A 229 -36.12 -17.36 -7.24
C ASP A 229 -35.99 -16.19 -6.21
N THR A 230 -37.10 -15.45 -6.09
CA THR A 230 -37.22 -14.02 -6.36
C THR A 230 -37.80 -13.24 -5.15
N SER A 231 -37.19 -12.12 -4.71
CA SER A 231 -37.82 -11.05 -3.86
C SER A 231 -36.81 -10.06 -3.21
N GLY A 232 -36.08 -9.24 -3.98
CA GLY A 232 -35.25 -8.19 -3.36
C GLY A 232 -34.94 -7.03 -4.31
N THR A 233 -35.19 -5.81 -3.84
CA THR A 233 -35.34 -4.57 -4.63
C THR A 233 -34.25 -3.56 -4.21
N ARG A 234 -33.44 -3.03 -5.14
CA ARG A 234 -32.46 -1.93 -4.90
C ARG A 234 -32.96 -0.62 -5.46
N ALA A 235 -32.58 0.49 -4.85
CA ALA A 235 -33.35 1.71 -4.84
C ALA A 235 -32.50 2.97 -5.13
N ALA A 236 -32.83 3.75 -6.17
CA ALA A 236 -32.27 5.09 -6.43
C ALA A 236 -33.38 6.17 -6.40
N CYS A 237 -33.09 7.44 -6.05
CA CYS A 237 -34.07 8.55 -6.14
C CYS A 237 -34.18 9.05 -7.58
N LEU A 238 -35.37 9.52 -7.94
CA LEU A 238 -35.61 10.19 -9.21
C LEU A 238 -35.12 11.63 -9.14
N GLY A 239 -34.41 12.07 -10.17
CA GLY A 239 -34.06 13.46 -10.35
C GLY A 239 -35.24 14.25 -10.94
N LEU A 240 -35.01 14.93 -12.06
CA LEU A 240 -35.99 15.80 -12.71
C LEU A 240 -36.56 15.16 -13.97
N LYS A 241 -37.82 15.47 -14.26
CA LYS A 241 -38.37 15.29 -15.61
C LYS A 241 -37.93 16.49 -16.47
N VAL A 242 -37.13 16.23 -17.48
CA VAL A 242 -36.52 17.24 -18.34
C VAL A 242 -37.04 17.11 -19.77
N GLN A 243 -37.16 18.24 -20.46
CA GLN A 243 -37.37 18.29 -21.91
C GLN A 243 -36.02 18.56 -22.58
N LEU A 244 -35.62 17.66 -23.47
CA LEU A 244 -34.41 17.77 -24.26
C LEU A 244 -34.61 18.74 -25.44
N GLN A 245 -33.51 19.25 -26.01
CA GLN A 245 -33.55 20.21 -27.13
C GLN A 245 -34.28 19.68 -28.37
N ASN A 246 -34.30 18.36 -28.55
CA ASN A 246 -35.02 17.69 -29.64
C ASN A 246 -36.54 17.51 -29.37
N GLY A 247 -37.06 18.08 -28.28
CA GLY A 247 -38.47 18.00 -27.88
C GLY A 247 -38.86 16.74 -27.11
N CYS A 248 -37.97 15.74 -27.00
CA CYS A 248 -38.22 14.53 -26.23
C CYS A 248 -38.18 14.81 -24.72
N THR A 249 -38.98 14.07 -23.96
CA THR A 249 -38.95 14.12 -22.49
C THR A 249 -38.16 12.95 -21.92
N ALA A 250 -37.47 13.19 -20.80
CA ALA A 250 -36.71 12.18 -20.07
C ALA A 250 -36.83 12.41 -18.56
N ILE A 251 -36.63 11.37 -17.76
CA ILE A 251 -36.45 11.49 -16.31
C ILE A 251 -34.97 11.22 -15.98
N THR A 252 -34.33 12.10 -15.23
CA THR A 252 -32.95 11.90 -14.79
C THR A 252 -32.88 10.92 -13.62
N THR A 253 -31.85 10.08 -13.61
CA THR A 253 -31.53 9.16 -12.52
C THR A 253 -30.02 8.99 -12.44
N VAL A 254 -29.51 8.58 -11.28
CA VAL A 254 -28.12 8.16 -11.15
C VAL A 254 -27.88 6.85 -11.90
N THR A 255 -26.67 6.63 -12.43
CA THR A 255 -26.33 5.41 -13.16
C THR A 255 -26.39 4.23 -12.19
N PRO A 256 -27.23 3.19 -12.42
CA PRO A 256 -27.31 2.07 -11.50
C PRO A 256 -26.01 1.27 -11.54
N GLY A 257 -25.14 1.44 -10.55
CA GLY A 257 -24.08 0.48 -10.23
C GLY A 257 -24.68 -0.93 -10.17
N SER A 258 -24.00 -1.90 -10.77
CA SER A 258 -24.46 -3.27 -11.06
C SER A 258 -25.40 -3.94 -10.02
N LEU A 259 -26.43 -4.63 -10.53
CA LEU A 259 -27.24 -5.67 -9.85
C LEU A 259 -26.29 -6.71 -9.19
N VAL A 260 -26.38 -7.12 -7.90
CA VAL A 260 -27.18 -8.25 -7.35
C VAL A 260 -27.24 -8.25 -5.79
N ARG A 261 -28.46 -8.50 -5.25
CA ARG A 261 -29.06 -8.74 -3.90
C ARG A 261 -28.27 -9.30 -2.66
N HIS A 262 -28.57 -8.80 -1.44
CA HIS A 262 -28.64 -9.57 -0.16
C HIS A 262 -29.51 -8.87 0.95
N LEU A 263 -30.08 -9.65 1.90
CA LEU A 263 -31.07 -9.31 2.98
C LEU A 263 -30.40 -9.19 4.39
N PRO A 264 -31.10 -8.82 5.50
CA PRO A 264 -32.02 -7.70 5.75
C PRO A 264 -31.56 -6.85 6.97
N ALA A 265 -32.09 -5.62 7.12
CA ALA A 265 -32.18 -4.98 8.43
C ALA A 265 -33.64 -4.52 8.66
N ARG A 266 -34.22 -5.12 9.71
CA ARG A 266 -35.55 -5.01 10.30
C ARG A 266 -36.56 -4.04 9.68
N VAL A 267 -37.73 -4.63 9.42
CA VAL A 267 -39.06 -4.01 9.44
C VAL A 267 -39.13 -2.93 10.53
N GLY A 268 -39.11 -1.69 10.10
CA GLY A 268 -39.88 -0.58 10.66
C GLY A 268 -40.54 0.07 9.45
N ASP A 269 -41.87 0.10 9.43
CA ASP A 269 -42.67 0.63 8.34
C ASP A 269 -42.19 2.02 7.94
N ASP A 270 -41.69 2.21 6.72
CA ASP A 270 -42.06 3.33 5.83
C ASP A 270 -41.28 3.38 4.49
N HIS A 271 -42.01 3.42 3.36
CA HIS A 271 -41.49 3.19 2.00
C HIS A 271 -41.22 4.48 1.19
N GLY A 272 -39.95 4.76 0.86
CA GLY A 272 -39.48 5.87 -0.01
C GLY A 272 -39.66 5.70 -1.54
N PRO A 273 -39.48 6.78 -2.34
CA PRO A 273 -39.68 6.83 -3.80
C PRO A 273 -38.46 6.31 -4.56
N PHE A 274 -38.31 4.99 -4.62
CA PHE A 274 -37.11 4.39 -5.21
C PHE A 274 -37.36 3.71 -6.57
N ILE A 275 -36.32 3.54 -7.40
CA ILE A 275 -36.40 2.84 -8.71
C ILE A 275 -35.43 1.66 -8.89
N THR A 276 -35.80 0.70 -9.76
CA THR A 276 -35.09 -0.59 -9.98
C THR A 276 -34.94 -0.94 -11.47
N PRO A 277 -33.75 -1.34 -11.96
CA PRO A 277 -33.57 -1.80 -13.36
C PRO A 277 -33.76 -3.33 -13.54
N LYS A 278 -34.27 -3.80 -14.69
CA LYS A 278 -34.34 -5.24 -15.09
C LYS A 278 -33.75 -5.51 -16.49
N GLY A 279 -33.03 -6.63 -16.70
CA GLY A 279 -32.44 -7.06 -18.00
C GLY A 279 -31.22 -8.03 -17.88
N VAL A 280 -30.65 -8.46 -19.02
CA VAL A 280 -29.44 -9.34 -19.09
C VAL A 280 -28.19 -8.62 -18.56
N LEU A 281 -27.35 -9.32 -17.78
CA LEU A 281 -26.20 -8.81 -17.06
C LEU A 281 -25.08 -8.33 -18.01
N THR A 282 -25.07 -7.04 -18.32
CA THR A 282 -23.92 -6.33 -18.95
C THR A 282 -23.59 -5.09 -18.12
N ASN A 283 -22.35 -4.59 -18.17
CA ASN A 283 -21.98 -3.33 -17.49
C ASN A 283 -22.63 -2.08 -18.16
N ASN A 284 -23.41 -2.24 -19.23
CA ASN A 284 -24.07 -1.12 -19.88
C ASN A 284 -25.47 -0.84 -19.26
N PRO A 285 -25.75 0.38 -18.77
CA PRO A 285 -27.09 0.76 -18.30
C PRO A 285 -28.08 0.99 -19.46
N ILE A 286 -27.61 1.26 -20.69
CA ILE A 286 -28.45 1.54 -21.86
C ILE A 286 -29.29 0.29 -22.22
N GLY A 287 -30.58 0.50 -22.48
CA GLY A 287 -31.55 -0.52 -22.85
C GLY A 287 -32.27 -1.18 -21.66
N ARG A 288 -31.93 -0.81 -20.41
CA ARG A 288 -32.56 -1.39 -19.21
C ARG A 288 -33.89 -0.73 -18.89
N GLN A 289 -34.88 -1.56 -18.56
CA GLN A 289 -36.19 -1.10 -18.10
C GLN A 289 -36.12 -0.72 -16.62
N VAL A 290 -36.70 0.43 -16.27
CA VAL A 290 -36.72 0.98 -14.91
C VAL A 290 -38.14 0.89 -14.34
N PHE A 291 -38.26 0.46 -13.08
CA PHE A 291 -39.52 0.27 -12.38
C PHE A 291 -39.54 0.99 -11.03
N LEU A 292 -40.71 1.50 -10.61
CA LEU A 292 -40.92 1.99 -9.25
C LEU A 292 -40.81 0.85 -8.23
N ALA A 293 -40.00 1.03 -7.19
CA ALA A 293 -39.72 0.00 -6.18
C ALA A 293 -40.96 -0.39 -5.36
N SER A 294 -41.86 0.56 -5.10
CA SER A 294 -43.04 0.37 -4.24
C SER A 294 -44.19 -0.38 -4.91
N CYS A 295 -44.37 -0.22 -6.23
CA CYS A 295 -45.50 -0.78 -6.98
C CYS A 295 -45.09 -1.61 -8.20
N ASN A 296 -43.78 -1.75 -8.46
CA ASN A 296 -43.21 -2.48 -9.58
C ASN A 296 -43.78 -2.04 -10.95
N LYS A 297 -44.27 -0.79 -11.05
CA LYS A 297 -44.75 -0.18 -12.29
C LYS A 297 -43.56 0.26 -13.14
N GLN A 298 -43.54 -0.13 -14.40
CA GLN A 298 -42.53 0.33 -15.36
C GLN A 298 -42.64 1.85 -15.57
N LEU A 299 -41.51 2.55 -15.44
CA LEU A 299 -41.38 3.98 -15.70
C LEU A 299 -40.87 4.28 -17.11
N GLY A 300 -39.99 3.44 -17.64
CA GLY A 300 -39.38 3.63 -18.95
C GLY A 300 -38.11 2.81 -19.15
N THR A 301 -37.30 3.20 -20.13
CA THR A 301 -36.03 2.56 -20.44
C THR A 301 -34.89 3.56 -20.37
N ILE A 302 -33.73 3.17 -19.85
CA ILE A 302 -32.52 4.00 -19.92
C ILE A 302 -32.05 4.04 -21.38
N THR A 303 -32.10 5.20 -22.02
CA THR A 303 -31.71 5.36 -23.43
C THR A 303 -30.41 6.13 -23.60
N HIS A 304 -30.03 6.90 -22.60
CA HIS A 304 -28.79 7.66 -22.60
C HIS A 304 -28.14 7.61 -21.22
N THR A 305 -26.82 7.54 -21.20
CA THR A 305 -26.02 7.74 -20.00
C THR A 305 -24.90 8.71 -20.36
N TYR A 306 -24.54 9.59 -19.44
CA TYR A 306 -23.43 10.52 -19.63
C TYR A 306 -22.07 9.88 -19.30
N ASP A 307 -22.07 8.56 -19.07
CA ASP A 307 -20.91 7.70 -18.93
C ASP A 307 -20.44 7.06 -20.25
N ASN A 308 -19.18 6.62 -20.28
CA ASN A 308 -18.72 5.61 -21.22
C ASN A 308 -18.38 4.32 -20.47
N PRO A 309 -19.41 3.55 -20.03
CA PRO A 309 -19.24 2.42 -19.14
C PRO A 309 -18.38 1.35 -19.79
N SER A 310 -17.30 0.96 -19.12
CA SER A 310 -16.44 -0.12 -19.61
C SER A 310 -17.23 -1.41 -19.79
N LEU A 311 -17.13 -2.01 -20.98
CA LEU A 311 -17.74 -3.32 -21.27
C LEU A 311 -17.16 -4.46 -20.40
N VAL A 312 -16.00 -4.22 -19.78
CA VAL A 312 -15.20 -5.25 -19.08
C VAL A 312 -14.91 -4.90 -17.63
N LYS A 313 -14.72 -3.61 -17.30
CA LYS A 313 -14.52 -3.18 -15.90
C LYS A 313 -15.87 -2.95 -15.21
N PRO A 314 -16.13 -3.57 -14.05
CA PRO A 314 -17.35 -3.31 -13.29
C PRO A 314 -17.34 -1.88 -12.73
N TYR A 315 -18.50 -1.39 -12.35
CA TYR A 315 -18.61 -0.20 -11.52
C TYR A 315 -17.83 -0.43 -10.21
N PRO A 316 -17.06 0.54 -9.70
CA PRO A 316 -16.89 1.93 -10.19
C PRO A 316 -15.71 2.13 -11.16
N ALA A 317 -14.86 1.13 -11.39
CA ALA A 317 -13.59 1.27 -12.11
C ALA A 317 -13.69 1.57 -13.63
N GLY A 318 -14.90 1.55 -14.18
CA GLY A 318 -15.18 1.74 -15.61
C GLY A 318 -16.08 2.92 -15.97
N TYR A 319 -16.38 3.84 -15.04
CA TYR A 319 -17.39 4.89 -15.17
C TYR A 319 -16.79 6.27 -14.83
N SER A 320 -17.32 7.35 -15.39
CA SER A 320 -16.76 8.72 -15.31
C SER A 320 -17.75 9.75 -14.75
N HIS A 321 -19.03 9.46 -14.83
CA HIS A 321 -20.20 10.21 -14.38
C HIS A 321 -21.16 9.26 -13.68
N ASP A 322 -22.29 9.77 -13.20
CA ASP A 322 -23.30 8.97 -12.53
C ASP A 322 -24.69 9.52 -12.87
N LEU A 323 -24.94 9.78 -14.17
CA LEU A 323 -26.20 10.35 -14.67
C LEU A 323 -26.69 9.62 -15.91
N SER A 324 -27.94 9.16 -15.84
CA SER A 324 -28.64 8.45 -16.90
C SER A 324 -30.02 9.06 -17.16
N LEU A 325 -30.52 8.91 -18.39
CA LEU A 325 -31.83 9.39 -18.83
C LEU A 325 -32.77 8.22 -19.09
N ILE A 326 -33.90 8.24 -18.42
CA ILE A 326 -35.02 7.31 -18.63
C ILE A 326 -35.98 7.96 -19.61
N THR A 327 -36.28 7.29 -20.71
CA THR A 327 -37.26 7.75 -21.70
C THR A 327 -38.35 6.70 -21.91
N ASP A 328 -39.57 7.19 -22.17
CA ASP A 328 -40.74 6.38 -22.51
C ASP A 328 -41.76 7.27 -23.24
N PRO A 329 -42.55 6.75 -24.21
CA PRO A 329 -43.65 7.50 -24.80
C PRO A 329 -44.68 8.02 -23.79
N ALA A 330 -44.81 7.36 -22.62
CA ALA A 330 -45.75 7.69 -21.56
C ALA A 330 -45.05 7.85 -20.19
N LEU A 331 -43.99 8.68 -20.13
CA LEU A 331 -43.27 8.97 -18.88
C LEU A 331 -44.20 9.49 -17.78
N ALA A 332 -44.03 8.93 -16.58
CA ALA A 332 -44.71 9.39 -15.37
C ALA A 332 -44.38 10.86 -15.09
N ASP A 333 -45.31 11.55 -14.43
CA ASP A 333 -45.06 12.92 -14.00
C ASP A 333 -44.24 12.94 -12.70
N VAL A 334 -43.19 13.76 -12.69
CA VAL A 334 -42.30 13.96 -11.54
C VAL A 334 -42.61 15.32 -10.96
N ALA A 335 -43.01 15.35 -9.69
CA ALA A 335 -43.44 16.57 -9.01
C ALA A 335 -42.60 16.83 -7.75
N SER A 336 -42.44 18.12 -7.43
CA SER A 336 -41.92 18.55 -6.14
C SER A 336 -42.87 18.10 -5.02
N PRO A 337 -42.36 17.85 -3.79
CA PRO A 337 -43.22 17.59 -2.64
C PRO A 337 -44.22 18.74 -2.40
N PRO A 338 -45.41 18.47 -1.83
CA PRO A 338 -46.35 19.52 -1.46
C PRO A 338 -45.69 20.58 -0.58
N GLY A 339 -45.87 21.86 -0.93
CA GLY A 339 -45.26 22.99 -0.21
C GLY A 339 -43.90 23.45 -0.72
N TYR A 340 -43.35 22.82 -1.76
CA TYR A 340 -42.08 23.22 -2.39
C TYR A 340 -42.27 23.90 -3.76
N PRO A 341 -41.31 24.74 -4.19
CA PRO A 341 -41.34 25.37 -5.49
C PRO A 341 -41.28 24.34 -6.61
N VAL A 342 -41.97 24.61 -7.72
CA VAL A 342 -41.80 23.84 -8.95
C VAL A 342 -40.45 24.22 -9.56
N VAL A 343 -39.64 23.21 -9.92
CA VAL A 343 -38.40 23.43 -10.66
C VAL A 343 -38.75 23.77 -12.11
N THR A 344 -38.55 25.02 -12.50
CA THR A 344 -39.00 25.57 -13.80
C THR A 344 -37.89 25.68 -14.84
N GLY A 345 -36.62 25.46 -14.44
CA GLY A 345 -35.48 25.53 -15.34
C GLY A 345 -34.14 25.38 -14.63
N TRP A 346 -33.08 25.79 -15.32
CA TRP A 346 -31.70 25.74 -14.84
C TRP A 346 -31.22 27.12 -14.41
N ALA A 347 -30.50 27.18 -13.29
CA ALA A 347 -29.80 28.35 -12.80
C ALA A 347 -28.32 28.26 -13.15
N ASP A 348 -27.66 29.40 -13.23
CA ASP A 348 -26.21 29.45 -13.35
C ASP A 348 -25.57 29.10 -11.99
N TYR A 349 -24.47 28.36 -12.01
CA TYR A 349 -23.75 27.96 -10.82
C TYR A 349 -23.17 29.18 -10.08
N SER A 350 -22.81 30.24 -10.82
CA SER A 350 -22.27 31.49 -10.29
C SER A 350 -23.17 32.12 -9.23
N ALA A 351 -24.50 32.05 -9.41
CA ALA A 351 -25.47 32.55 -8.45
C ALA A 351 -25.34 31.87 -7.07
N THR A 352 -25.09 30.56 -7.05
CA THR A 352 -24.88 29.81 -5.79
C THR A 352 -23.54 30.16 -5.17
N LEU A 353 -22.50 30.32 -5.98
CA LEU A 353 -21.17 30.73 -5.53
C LEU A 353 -21.13 32.18 -5.04
N ASP A 354 -22.05 33.04 -5.50
CA ASP A 354 -22.23 34.42 -5.02
C ASP A 354 -23.03 34.50 -3.71
N GLY A 355 -23.39 33.35 -3.14
CA GLY A 355 -24.03 33.25 -1.83
C GLY A 355 -25.55 33.31 -1.85
N GLN A 356 -26.19 33.19 -3.01
CA GLN A 356 -27.64 32.98 -3.05
C GLN A 356 -28.00 31.67 -2.36
N GLU A 357 -29.12 31.68 -1.65
CA GLU A 357 -29.55 30.52 -0.88
C GLU A 357 -29.88 29.34 -1.78
N VAL A 358 -29.59 28.15 -1.28
CA VAL A 358 -29.85 26.89 -1.96
C VAL A 358 -30.50 25.89 -1.03
N TYR A 359 -31.24 24.96 -1.61
CA TYR A 359 -31.84 23.83 -0.91
C TYR A 359 -31.75 22.57 -1.76
N VAL A 360 -31.87 21.42 -1.11
CA VAL A 360 -31.87 20.11 -1.78
C VAL A 360 -33.26 19.50 -1.64
N VAL A 361 -33.75 18.84 -2.69
CA VAL A 361 -35.08 18.22 -2.70
C VAL A 361 -35.06 16.89 -3.48
N CYS A 362 -35.58 15.81 -2.88
CA CYS A 362 -35.86 14.56 -3.62
C CYS A 362 -37.29 14.61 -4.19
N HIS A 363 -37.43 14.33 -5.48
CA HIS A 363 -38.70 14.42 -6.20
C HIS A 363 -39.44 13.07 -6.21
N GLN A 364 -40.77 13.10 -6.41
CA GLN A 364 -41.61 11.90 -6.42
C GLN A 364 -42.44 11.78 -7.71
N THR A 365 -42.89 10.56 -8.03
CA THR A 365 -43.79 10.33 -9.16
C THR A 365 -45.26 10.27 -8.73
N ASN A 366 -46.14 10.84 -9.56
CA ASN A 366 -47.59 10.87 -9.32
C ASN A 366 -48.29 9.56 -9.70
N VAL A 367 -47.75 8.41 -9.29
CA VAL A 367 -48.29 7.08 -9.61
C VAL A 367 -49.08 6.52 -8.42
N GLY A 368 -50.38 6.84 -8.34
CA GLY A 368 -51.31 6.31 -7.32
C GLY A 368 -51.80 7.34 -6.29
N ARG A 369 -52.43 6.88 -5.19
CA ARG A 369 -52.74 7.74 -4.03
C ARG A 369 -51.42 8.18 -3.39
N TRP A 370 -51.20 9.49 -3.24
CA TRP A 370 -50.12 10.05 -2.43
C TRP A 370 -50.06 9.32 -1.08
N ARG A 371 -48.97 8.61 -0.80
CA ARG A 371 -48.67 8.15 0.57
C ARG A 371 -47.61 9.08 1.12
N VAL A 372 -48.03 9.89 2.09
CA VAL A 372 -47.12 10.52 3.04
C VAL A 372 -46.43 9.39 3.79
N ILE A 373 -45.11 9.38 3.75
CA ILE A 373 -44.26 8.43 4.46
C ILE A 373 -44.12 8.98 5.87
N CYS A 374 -44.53 8.24 6.90
CA CYS A 374 -44.39 8.63 8.31
C CYS A 374 -43.24 7.88 8.97
N GLY A 375 -42.07 7.83 8.31
CA GLY A 375 -40.86 7.32 8.94
C GLY A 375 -40.39 8.30 10.02
N THR A 376 -39.47 7.90 10.89
CA THR A 376 -38.88 8.70 11.99
C THR A 376 -38.13 9.97 11.56
N ILE A 377 -38.38 10.47 10.35
CA ILE A 377 -37.92 11.74 9.81
C ILE A 377 -39.17 12.60 9.69
N ASP A 378 -39.27 13.53 10.63
CA ASP A 378 -40.28 14.56 10.63
C ASP A 378 -40.36 15.22 9.25
N SER A 379 -41.59 15.38 8.75
CA SER A 379 -41.97 16.33 7.69
C SER A 379 -41.33 17.73 7.82
N ALA A 380 -40.69 18.03 8.97
CA ALA A 380 -39.93 19.22 9.31
C ALA A 380 -38.45 19.29 8.88
N ARG A 381 -37.80 18.26 8.30
CA ARG A 381 -36.39 18.38 7.87
C ARG A 381 -36.22 18.83 6.43
N PHE A 382 -36.53 20.11 6.26
CA PHE A 382 -36.23 20.99 5.13
C PHE A 382 -34.76 21.44 5.23
N GLU A 383 -33.83 20.80 4.52
CA GLU A 383 -32.41 21.15 4.69
C GLU A 383 -31.98 22.24 3.68
N ARG A 384 -31.93 23.48 4.17
CA ARG A 384 -31.09 24.53 3.56
C ARG A 384 -29.69 23.96 3.39
N ALA A 385 -29.07 24.19 2.24
CA ALA A 385 -27.69 23.80 1.99
C ALA A 385 -26.79 25.04 1.96
N SER A 386 -25.51 24.84 2.26
CA SER A 386 -24.46 25.86 2.15
C SER A 386 -23.45 25.41 1.12
N VAL A 387 -23.15 26.28 0.13
CA VAL A 387 -22.15 26.00 -0.90
C VAL A 387 -20.78 26.43 -0.39
N LEU A 388 -19.85 25.48 -0.34
CA LEU A 388 -18.50 25.67 0.18
C LEU A 388 -17.53 26.23 -0.86
N GLY A 389 -17.74 25.91 -2.14
CA GLY A 389 -16.86 26.29 -3.23
C GLY A 389 -16.90 25.31 -4.40
N THR A 390 -15.76 25.16 -5.07
CA THR A 390 -15.62 24.36 -6.30
C THR A 390 -14.53 23.32 -6.14
N GLY A 391 -14.63 22.22 -6.86
CA GLY A 391 -13.60 21.18 -6.89
C GLY A 391 -13.33 20.71 -8.31
N TYR A 392 -12.11 20.22 -8.51
CA TYR A 392 -11.59 19.80 -9.81
C TYR A 392 -10.83 18.50 -9.62
N MET A 393 -11.14 17.51 -10.46
CA MET A 393 -10.46 16.22 -10.48
C MET A 393 -9.92 15.95 -11.87
N TRP A 394 -8.75 15.34 -11.96
CA TRP A 394 -8.15 14.96 -13.22
C TRP A 394 -7.49 13.58 -13.14
N ASN A 395 -7.53 12.85 -14.25
CA ASN A 395 -6.81 11.60 -14.42
C ASN A 395 -5.76 11.78 -15.52
N ARG A 396 -4.49 11.54 -15.16
CA ARG A 396 -3.34 11.70 -16.08
C ARG A 396 -3.28 10.61 -17.14
N GLU A 397 -3.63 9.38 -16.77
CA GLU A 397 -3.61 8.23 -17.68
C GLU A 397 -4.77 8.30 -18.67
N ALA A 398 -5.98 8.53 -18.16
CA ALA A 398 -7.20 8.61 -18.96
C ALA A 398 -7.37 9.96 -19.66
N ARG A 399 -6.55 10.97 -19.29
CA ARG A 399 -6.56 12.31 -19.91
C ARG A 399 -7.92 13.02 -19.79
N THR A 400 -8.60 12.78 -18.68
CA THR A 400 -9.92 13.35 -18.36
C THR A 400 -9.81 14.37 -17.22
N GLN A 401 -10.72 15.34 -17.20
CA GLN A 401 -10.90 16.25 -16.07
C GLN A 401 -12.37 16.60 -15.89
N ASN A 402 -12.77 16.86 -14.64
CA ASN A 402 -14.13 17.24 -14.26
C ASN A 402 -14.10 18.37 -13.21
N ALA A 403 -15.15 19.19 -13.20
CA ALA A 403 -15.42 20.19 -12.16
C ALA A 403 -16.75 19.90 -11.45
N PHE A 404 -16.85 20.29 -10.19
CA PHE A 404 -18.05 20.11 -9.36
C PHE A 404 -18.20 21.22 -8.32
N LEU A 405 -19.41 21.36 -7.77
CA LEU A 405 -19.69 22.22 -6.62
C LEU A 405 -19.58 21.41 -5.33
N LEU A 406 -18.99 22.03 -4.31
CA LEU A 406 -18.92 21.52 -2.95
C LEU A 406 -20.04 22.18 -2.14
N TRP A 407 -20.86 21.39 -1.46
CA TRP A 407 -21.92 21.89 -0.58
C TRP A 407 -22.22 20.90 0.54
N HIS A 408 -22.89 21.35 1.60
CA HIS A 408 -23.36 20.50 2.70
C HIS A 408 -24.69 20.97 3.26
N THR A 409 -25.42 20.05 3.89
CA THR A 409 -26.66 20.34 4.63
C THR A 409 -26.50 20.23 6.15
N GLY A 410 -25.32 19.80 6.62
CA GLY A 410 -25.02 19.68 8.06
C GLY A 410 -25.55 18.41 8.72
N ALA A 411 -26.26 17.54 8.00
CA ALA A 411 -26.56 16.19 8.44
C ALA A 411 -25.39 15.23 8.14
N GLU A 412 -25.04 14.37 9.10
CA GLU A 412 -24.27 13.15 8.80
C GLU A 412 -25.16 12.24 7.96
N LEU A 413 -25.03 12.34 6.64
CA LEU A 413 -25.68 11.42 5.72
C LEU A 413 -24.80 10.18 5.60
N THR A 414 -25.33 9.03 5.99
CA THR A 414 -24.65 7.77 5.66
C THR A 414 -24.59 7.65 4.12
N PRO A 415 -23.49 7.10 3.56
CA PRO A 415 -23.41 6.92 2.12
C PRO A 415 -24.60 6.07 1.67
N ALA A 416 -25.55 6.68 0.94
CA ALA A 416 -26.81 6.11 0.43
C ALA A 416 -28.12 6.30 1.24
N ASP A 417 -28.31 7.38 2.01
CA ASP A 417 -29.63 7.77 2.55
C ASP A 417 -30.65 8.26 1.49
N GLY A 418 -30.69 7.67 0.29
CA GLY A 418 -31.76 7.91 -0.69
C GLY A 418 -31.78 9.26 -1.41
N TRP A 419 -30.75 10.11 -1.26
CA TRP A 419 -30.64 11.42 -1.94
C TRP A 419 -29.90 11.40 -3.28
N SER A 420 -29.43 10.22 -3.72
CA SER A 420 -28.68 10.07 -4.96
C SER A 420 -29.52 10.56 -6.16
N GLY A 421 -29.01 11.56 -6.89
CA GLY A 421 -29.71 12.20 -8.01
C GLY A 421 -30.62 13.37 -7.65
N ALA A 422 -30.68 13.78 -6.37
CA ALA A 422 -31.40 14.97 -5.97
C ALA A 422 -30.73 16.24 -6.56
N PRO A 423 -31.52 17.16 -7.14
CA PRO A 423 -31.00 18.45 -7.56
C PRO A 423 -30.75 19.38 -6.36
N LEU A 424 -29.62 20.08 -6.41
CA LEU A 424 -29.42 21.32 -5.67
C LEU A 424 -30.16 22.44 -6.42
N CYS A 425 -31.07 23.11 -5.72
CA CYS A 425 -31.94 24.15 -6.27
C CYS A 425 -31.59 25.52 -5.69
N LEU A 426 -31.65 26.55 -6.54
CA LEU A 426 -31.52 27.95 -6.17
C LEU A 426 -32.82 28.48 -5.56
N GLY A 427 -32.71 29.20 -4.43
CA GLY A 427 -33.81 29.83 -3.72
C GLY A 427 -34.07 29.21 -2.34
N ARG A 428 -35.25 29.52 -1.79
CA ARG A 428 -35.77 28.94 -0.54
C ARG A 428 -36.85 27.91 -0.83
N PRO A 429 -37.03 26.91 0.06
CA PRO A 429 -38.18 26.01 0.01
C PRO A 429 -39.56 26.72 0.04
N SER A 430 -39.62 27.98 0.46
CA SER A 430 -40.85 28.79 0.49
C SER A 430 -41.18 29.51 -0.82
N ASP A 431 -40.31 29.46 -1.81
CA ASP A 431 -40.47 30.25 -3.04
C ASP A 431 -41.54 29.64 -3.97
N ALA A 432 -42.09 30.46 -4.88
CA ALA A 432 -43.13 30.00 -5.80
C ALA A 432 -42.59 29.08 -6.91
N ALA A 433 -41.35 29.32 -7.35
CA ALA A 433 -40.64 28.53 -8.34
C ALA A 433 -39.14 28.52 -8.02
N ALA A 434 -38.45 27.44 -8.41
CA ALA A 434 -37.01 27.30 -8.25
C ALA A 434 -36.35 26.90 -9.57
N LYS A 435 -35.02 26.99 -9.58
CA LYS A 435 -34.19 26.53 -10.69
C LYS A 435 -33.14 25.55 -10.17
N ALA A 436 -32.95 24.44 -10.88
CA ALA A 436 -31.92 23.46 -10.55
C ALA A 436 -30.53 23.96 -10.99
N VAL A 437 -29.50 23.57 -10.24
CA VAL A 437 -28.11 23.99 -10.48
C VAL A 437 -27.26 22.78 -10.89
N VAL A 438 -27.14 21.81 -9.98
CA VAL A 438 -26.39 20.56 -10.19
C VAL A 438 -27.10 19.40 -9.51
N PHE A 439 -26.79 18.17 -9.93
CA PHE A 439 -27.23 16.96 -9.25
C PHE A 439 -26.18 16.47 -8.25
N GLN A 440 -26.62 15.93 -7.11
CA GLN A 440 -25.73 15.23 -6.19
C GLN A 440 -25.18 13.95 -6.83
N ASN A 441 -23.86 13.81 -6.83
CA ASN A 441 -23.16 12.69 -7.47
C ASN A 441 -22.37 11.82 -6.45
N PHE A 442 -21.44 12.41 -5.72
CA PHE A 442 -20.64 11.73 -4.68
C PHE A 442 -20.61 12.53 -3.38
N GLN A 443 -20.15 11.92 -2.29
CA GLN A 443 -19.88 12.58 -1.02
C GLN A 443 -18.46 12.26 -0.54
N ARG A 444 -17.89 13.11 0.32
CA ARG A 444 -16.59 12.89 0.95
C ARG A 444 -16.56 13.48 2.36
N SER A 445 -15.71 12.91 3.20
CA SER A 445 -15.29 13.56 4.43
C SER A 445 -14.23 14.62 4.14
N CYS A 446 -14.26 15.72 4.88
CA CYS A 446 -13.25 16.77 4.81
C CYS A 446 -12.41 16.70 6.08
N LEU A 447 -11.08 16.76 5.95
CA LEU A 447 -10.20 16.90 7.11
C LEU A 447 -10.37 18.29 7.73
N LEU A 448 -10.68 18.38 9.03
CA LEU A 448 -10.92 19.65 9.73
C LEU A 448 -9.82 19.96 10.76
N ALA A 449 -9.56 21.25 11.00
CA ALA A 449 -8.49 21.69 11.91
C ALA A 449 -8.73 21.40 13.41
N GLY A 450 -9.97 21.11 13.79
CA GLY A 450 -10.39 20.80 15.16
C GLY A 450 -10.64 19.32 15.36
N GLU A 451 -10.77 18.56 14.27
CA GLU A 451 -10.62 17.12 14.36
C GLU A 451 -9.20 16.84 14.85
N PRO A 452 -9.02 15.99 15.86
CA PRO A 452 -7.71 15.47 16.10
C PRO A 452 -7.23 14.84 14.80
N SER A 453 -6.07 15.30 14.29
CA SER A 453 -5.25 14.52 13.35
C SER A 453 -5.45 13.05 13.69
N ALA A 454 -5.76 12.20 12.72
CA ALA A 454 -6.29 10.83 12.91
C ALA A 454 -5.55 9.96 13.97
N SER A 455 -4.42 10.43 14.48
CA SER A 455 -3.77 10.11 15.75
C SER A 455 -4.51 10.38 17.09
N LYS A 456 -5.59 11.18 17.24
CA LYS A 456 -6.35 11.23 18.54
C LYS A 456 -7.77 10.65 18.55
N GLN A 457 -8.22 10.07 17.44
CA GLN A 457 -9.21 8.98 17.49
C GLN A 457 -8.53 7.60 17.58
N HIS A 458 -7.25 7.57 17.97
CA HIS A 458 -6.76 6.46 18.75
C HIS A 458 -7.35 6.58 20.17
N SER A 459 -8.12 5.57 20.56
CA SER A 459 -8.09 5.02 21.92
C SER A 459 -6.79 5.37 22.66
N LYS A 460 -6.89 5.73 23.96
CA LYS A 460 -5.83 5.80 24.99
C LYS A 460 -4.41 5.43 24.48
N PRO A 461 -3.38 6.24 24.77
CA PRO A 461 -2.04 6.03 24.23
C PRO A 461 -1.69 4.55 24.37
N PRO A 462 -1.50 3.79 23.27
CA PRO A 462 -1.02 2.45 23.44
C PRO A 462 0.32 2.63 24.14
N ASN A 463 0.42 2.01 25.33
CA ASN A 463 1.69 1.65 25.92
C ASN A 463 2.63 1.24 24.79
N TRP A 464 3.91 1.61 24.84
CA TRP A 464 4.98 1.21 23.91
C TRP A 464 4.96 -0.30 23.56
N GLY A 465 4.04 -0.70 22.69
CA GLY A 465 3.62 -2.10 22.57
C GLY A 465 2.31 -2.21 21.79
N LEU A 466 2.44 -2.75 20.58
CA LEU A 466 1.38 -3.29 19.71
C LEU A 466 0.82 -2.36 18.61
N TYR A 467 1.70 -1.72 17.85
CA TYR A 467 1.66 -1.88 16.39
C TYR A 467 3.03 -2.37 15.92
N THR A 468 3.08 -3.52 15.27
CA THR A 468 4.31 -4.30 15.03
C THR A 468 4.24 -5.04 13.68
N GLY A 469 3.77 -4.34 12.65
CA GLY A 469 4.02 -4.74 11.26
C GLY A 469 5.39 -4.21 10.84
N MET A 470 6.24 -5.05 10.26
CA MET A 470 7.57 -4.65 9.82
C MET A 470 7.52 -4.25 8.35
N ILE A 471 7.14 -2.98 8.13
CA ILE A 471 7.33 -2.29 6.85
C ILE A 471 8.82 -2.39 6.48
N ASP A 472 9.10 -2.57 5.19
CA ASP A 472 10.45 -2.67 4.62
C ASP A 472 11.52 -1.91 5.42
N PRO A 473 12.54 -2.60 5.98
CA PRO A 473 13.55 -1.96 6.83
C PRO A 473 14.35 -0.85 6.15
N ILE A 474 14.41 -0.85 4.81
CA ILE A 474 15.17 0.10 4.01
C ILE A 474 14.23 0.87 3.08
N PRO A 475 14.39 2.20 2.96
CA PRO A 475 13.55 2.98 2.06
C PRO A 475 13.81 2.62 0.60
N PRO A 476 12.79 2.65 -0.26
CA PRO A 476 12.92 2.16 -1.62
C PRO A 476 13.82 3.09 -2.48
N PRO A 477 14.38 2.58 -3.61
CA PRO A 477 15.53 3.20 -4.28
C PRO A 477 15.20 4.56 -4.92
N PRO A 478 16.22 5.38 -5.26
CA PRO A 478 16.01 6.62 -5.99
C PRO A 478 15.22 6.39 -7.29
N ARG A 479 14.32 7.34 -7.63
CA ARG A 479 13.39 7.19 -8.77
C ARG A 479 14.08 6.86 -10.11
N TRP A 480 15.28 7.40 -10.35
CA TRP A 480 16.04 7.11 -11.58
C TRP A 480 16.40 5.62 -11.71
N LEU A 481 16.72 4.95 -10.61
CA LEU A 481 17.10 3.54 -10.59
C LEU A 481 15.85 2.66 -10.75
N ARG A 482 14.73 3.05 -10.12
CA ARG A 482 13.43 2.37 -10.33
C ARG A 482 13.00 2.44 -11.78
N ASN A 483 12.97 3.63 -12.37
CA ASN A 483 12.55 3.83 -13.76
C ASN A 483 13.43 3.08 -14.76
N LEU A 484 14.71 2.87 -14.44
CA LEU A 484 15.63 2.09 -15.26
C LEU A 484 15.35 0.58 -15.18
N VAL A 485 14.99 0.09 -14.01
CA VAL A 485 14.87 -1.34 -13.70
C VAL A 485 13.46 -1.87 -13.94
N GLU A 486 12.43 -1.05 -13.68
CA GLU A 486 11.02 -1.43 -13.76
C GLU A 486 10.62 -2.05 -15.12
N PRO A 487 11.03 -1.52 -16.30
CA PRO A 487 10.67 -2.13 -17.58
C PRO A 487 11.17 -3.58 -17.71
N TRP A 488 12.35 -3.87 -17.17
CA TRP A 488 12.93 -5.20 -17.16
C TRP A 488 12.29 -6.09 -16.10
N ALA A 489 12.03 -5.55 -14.91
CA ALA A 489 11.39 -6.27 -13.81
C ALA A 489 9.98 -6.74 -14.19
N VAL A 490 9.19 -5.88 -14.83
CA VAL A 490 7.86 -6.23 -15.35
C VAL A 490 7.96 -7.24 -16.48
N ARG A 491 8.90 -7.08 -17.42
CA ARG A 491 9.10 -8.01 -18.55
C ARG A 491 9.51 -9.42 -18.11
N LEU A 492 10.32 -9.51 -17.06
CA LEU A 492 10.77 -10.78 -16.47
C LEU A 492 9.80 -11.33 -15.40
N ASN A 493 8.70 -10.62 -15.15
CA ASN A 493 7.68 -10.98 -14.15
C ASN A 493 8.26 -11.13 -12.72
N ILE A 494 9.12 -10.20 -12.33
CA ILE A 494 9.77 -10.08 -11.00
C ILE A 494 9.62 -8.65 -10.47
N PRO A 495 8.39 -8.15 -10.31
CA PRO A 495 8.09 -6.74 -10.05
C PRO A 495 8.70 -6.20 -8.75
N ALA A 496 8.87 -7.05 -7.73
CA ALA A 496 9.42 -6.64 -6.44
C ALA A 496 10.91 -6.28 -6.51
N VAL A 497 11.65 -6.68 -7.56
CA VAL A 497 13.03 -6.22 -7.77
C VAL A 497 13.10 -4.71 -7.88
N THR A 498 12.07 -4.05 -8.41
CA THR A 498 12.05 -2.59 -8.55
C THR A 498 12.23 -1.88 -7.21
N ASP A 499 11.65 -2.44 -6.15
CA ASP A 499 11.73 -1.88 -4.79
C ASP A 499 13.03 -2.28 -4.06
N HIS A 500 13.65 -3.41 -4.41
CA HIS A 500 14.82 -3.94 -3.69
C HIS A 500 16.14 -3.92 -4.49
N VAL A 501 16.16 -3.38 -5.71
CA VAL A 501 17.35 -3.46 -6.59
C VAL A 501 18.60 -2.84 -5.98
N HIS A 502 18.45 -1.75 -5.22
CA HIS A 502 19.55 -1.11 -4.52
C HIS A 502 20.15 -1.98 -3.41
N GLU A 503 19.33 -2.77 -2.72
CA GLU A 503 19.79 -3.72 -1.70
C GLU A 503 20.58 -4.86 -2.33
N ILE A 504 20.10 -5.41 -3.45
CA ILE A 504 20.80 -6.46 -4.20
C ILE A 504 22.17 -5.96 -4.66
N ILE A 505 22.22 -4.76 -5.26
CA ILE A 505 23.47 -4.14 -5.72
C ILE A 505 24.40 -3.86 -4.53
N ALA A 506 23.86 -3.28 -3.44
CA ALA A 506 24.65 -2.97 -2.26
C ALA A 506 25.26 -4.23 -1.63
N ALA A 507 24.48 -5.30 -1.48
CA ALA A 507 24.95 -6.58 -0.97
C ALA A 507 26.03 -7.19 -1.88
N PHE A 508 25.81 -7.22 -3.19
CA PHE A 508 26.81 -7.71 -4.15
C PHE A 508 28.13 -6.93 -4.07
N VAL A 509 28.06 -5.60 -4.10
CA VAL A 509 29.24 -4.72 -3.99
C VAL A 509 29.94 -4.89 -2.65
N PHE A 510 29.17 -5.05 -1.56
CA PHE A 510 29.72 -5.28 -0.23
C PHE A 510 30.54 -6.57 -0.14
N TYR A 511 30.01 -7.70 -0.63
CA TYR A 511 30.75 -8.97 -0.60
C TYR A 511 31.95 -8.97 -1.56
N LEU A 512 31.81 -8.33 -2.73
CA LEU A 512 32.93 -8.13 -3.65
C LEU A 512 34.05 -7.27 -3.02
N PHE A 513 33.69 -6.23 -2.28
CA PHE A 513 34.63 -5.41 -1.52
C PHE A 513 35.32 -6.21 -0.42
N ILE A 514 34.58 -7.06 0.30
CA ILE A 514 35.17 -7.92 1.32
C ILE A 514 36.21 -8.86 0.70
N HIS A 515 35.84 -9.56 -0.38
CA HIS A 515 36.72 -10.47 -1.09
C HIS A 515 37.98 -9.77 -1.62
N SER A 516 37.80 -8.63 -2.28
CA SER A 516 38.87 -8.00 -3.07
C SER A 516 39.77 -7.08 -2.25
N TYR A 517 39.26 -6.48 -1.18
CA TYR A 517 39.98 -5.46 -0.41
C TYR A 517 40.04 -5.78 1.09
N LEU A 518 38.90 -6.04 1.75
CA LEU A 518 38.87 -6.15 3.21
C LEU A 518 39.64 -7.38 3.70
N SER A 519 39.38 -8.57 3.15
CA SER A 519 40.05 -9.81 3.58
C SER A 519 41.56 -9.77 3.28
N PRO A 520 42.02 -9.43 2.06
CA PRO A 520 43.46 -9.33 1.79
C PRO A 520 44.18 -8.27 2.63
N TRP A 521 43.48 -7.22 3.08
CA TRP A 521 44.04 -6.19 3.97
C TRP A 521 44.02 -6.60 5.45
N LEU A 522 42.96 -7.25 5.92
CA LEU A 522 42.76 -7.59 7.33
C LEU A 522 43.46 -8.90 7.72
N SER A 523 43.42 -9.91 6.85
CA SER A 523 43.96 -11.25 7.12
C SER A 523 45.47 -11.27 7.44
N PRO A 524 46.35 -10.49 6.76
CA PRO A 524 47.76 -10.36 7.15
C PRO A 524 47.97 -9.67 8.51
N ARG A 525 47.03 -8.83 8.97
CA ARG A 525 47.14 -8.11 10.25
C ARG A 525 46.67 -8.98 11.41
N LEU A 526 45.60 -9.74 11.23
CA LEU A 526 45.06 -10.64 12.24
C LEU A 526 45.89 -11.93 12.36
N PHE A 527 46.38 -12.47 11.23
CA PHE A 527 47.14 -13.72 11.18
C PHE A 527 48.50 -13.54 10.49
N PRO A 528 49.38 -12.66 11.00
CA PRO A 528 50.64 -12.29 10.35
C PRO A 528 51.60 -13.48 10.15
N ARG A 529 51.50 -14.51 10.99
CA ARG A 529 52.35 -15.70 10.93
C ARG A 529 51.83 -16.77 9.96
N HIS A 530 50.54 -16.75 9.62
CA HIS A 530 49.90 -17.81 8.83
C HIS A 530 49.54 -17.33 7.42
N TYR A 531 48.68 -16.31 7.29
CA TYR A 531 48.12 -15.89 6.00
C TYR A 531 49.18 -15.52 4.94
N PRO A 532 50.23 -14.74 5.23
CA PRO A 532 51.25 -14.39 4.23
C PRO A 532 51.99 -15.61 3.65
N ASN A 533 52.11 -16.69 4.43
CA ASN A 533 52.82 -17.92 4.08
C ASN A 533 51.95 -18.92 3.30
N LEU A 534 50.63 -18.67 3.19
CA LEU A 534 49.74 -19.52 2.41
C LEU A 534 50.00 -19.38 0.90
N ASN A 535 49.78 -20.47 0.16
CA ASN A 535 49.86 -20.45 -1.30
C ASN A 535 48.70 -19.62 -1.89
N LYS A 536 48.80 -19.22 -3.18
CA LYS A 536 47.79 -18.36 -3.82
C LYS A 536 46.38 -18.97 -3.83
N ARG A 537 46.27 -20.29 -3.98
CA ARG A 537 44.98 -21.00 -3.99
C ARG A 537 44.32 -20.99 -2.61
N THR A 538 45.08 -21.29 -1.57
CA THR A 538 44.61 -21.31 -0.18
C THR A 538 44.34 -19.91 0.33
N LYS A 539 45.05 -18.87 -0.15
CA LYS A 539 44.69 -17.47 0.12
C LYS A 539 43.34 -17.09 -0.47
N LEU A 540 43.11 -17.44 -1.74
CA LEU A 540 41.81 -17.22 -2.38
C LEU A 540 40.69 -17.94 -1.62
N ASN A 541 40.92 -19.20 -1.24
CA ASN A 541 39.92 -19.93 -0.46
C ASN A 541 39.71 -19.31 0.93
N TRP A 542 40.78 -18.87 1.59
CA TRP A 542 40.70 -18.12 2.85
C TRP A 542 39.82 -16.87 2.71
N ASP A 543 40.01 -16.08 1.65
CA ASP A 543 39.22 -14.87 1.41
C ASP A 543 37.73 -15.20 1.15
N VAL A 544 37.44 -16.31 0.47
CA VAL A 544 36.06 -16.82 0.30
C VAL A 544 35.45 -17.27 1.63
N HIS A 545 36.20 -17.98 2.48
CA HIS A 545 35.76 -18.36 3.83
C HIS A 545 35.48 -17.13 4.71
N VAL A 546 36.24 -16.04 4.56
CA VAL A 546 35.96 -14.78 5.28
C VAL A 546 34.64 -14.17 4.82
N VAL A 547 34.37 -14.16 3.52
CA VAL A 547 33.10 -13.67 2.95
C VAL A 547 31.93 -14.53 3.42
N SER A 548 32.05 -15.85 3.34
CA SER A 548 31.03 -16.81 3.81
C SER A 548 30.76 -16.67 5.31
N LEU A 549 31.79 -16.47 6.13
CA LEU A 549 31.62 -16.25 7.57
C LEU A 549 30.84 -14.96 7.86
N ILE A 550 31.20 -13.85 7.20
CA ILE A 550 30.49 -12.57 7.39
C ILE A 550 29.06 -12.67 6.89
N GLN A 551 28.84 -13.25 5.70
CA GLN A 551 27.52 -13.43 5.14
C GLN A 551 26.63 -14.27 6.06
N SER A 552 27.11 -15.44 6.48
CA SER A 552 26.29 -16.37 7.27
C SER A 552 25.93 -15.77 8.63
N VAL A 553 26.83 -15.01 9.28
CA VAL A 553 26.49 -14.29 10.51
C VAL A 553 25.44 -13.20 10.27
N VAL A 554 25.64 -12.36 9.26
CA VAL A 554 24.74 -11.23 8.98
C VAL A 554 23.36 -11.70 8.56
N ILE A 555 23.27 -12.64 7.62
CA ILE A 555 22.00 -13.09 7.06
C ILE A 555 21.16 -13.86 8.08
N ASN A 556 21.80 -14.69 8.92
CA ASN A 556 21.07 -15.43 9.96
C ASN A 556 20.59 -14.50 11.07
N ALA A 557 21.38 -13.50 11.46
CA ALA A 557 20.96 -12.49 12.42
C ALA A 557 19.76 -11.70 11.89
N ALA A 558 19.81 -11.26 10.63
CA ALA A 558 18.70 -10.57 9.97
C ALA A 558 17.46 -11.48 9.85
N ALA A 559 17.61 -12.73 9.43
CA ALA A 559 16.50 -13.68 9.29
C ALA A 559 15.82 -13.99 10.62
N LEU A 560 16.59 -14.22 11.70
CA LEU A 560 16.04 -14.41 13.04
C LEU A 560 15.31 -13.16 13.53
N TRP A 561 15.90 -11.98 13.32
CA TRP A 561 15.24 -10.71 13.64
C TRP A 561 13.88 -10.61 12.94
N VAL A 562 13.84 -10.78 11.61
CA VAL A 562 12.58 -10.78 10.83
C VAL A 562 11.57 -11.80 11.36
N MET A 563 12.00 -13.02 11.64
CA MET A 563 11.10 -14.06 12.14
C MET A 563 10.50 -13.75 13.52
N PHE A 564 11.24 -13.08 14.40
CA PHE A 564 10.76 -12.72 15.72
C PHE A 564 9.95 -11.42 15.74
N THR A 565 10.25 -10.46 14.88
CA THR A 565 9.63 -9.12 14.88
C THR A 565 8.48 -8.95 13.89
N ASP A 566 8.48 -9.65 12.75
CA ASP A 566 7.46 -9.51 11.72
C ASP A 566 6.14 -10.21 12.12
N ASN A 567 5.16 -9.45 12.59
CA ASN A 567 3.85 -10.02 12.91
C ASN A 567 2.94 -10.14 11.69
N GLU A 568 3.21 -9.44 10.59
CA GLU A 568 2.48 -9.59 9.33
C GLU A 568 2.78 -10.97 8.75
N ARG A 569 4.06 -11.32 8.67
CA ARG A 569 4.51 -12.66 8.29
C ARG A 569 3.86 -13.73 9.17
N LYS A 570 3.88 -13.59 10.50
CA LYS A 570 3.30 -14.60 11.42
C LYS A 570 1.82 -14.82 11.22
N SER A 571 1.10 -13.79 10.80
CA SER A 571 -0.34 -13.81 10.68
C SER A 571 -0.83 -14.34 9.32
N MET A 572 0.07 -14.55 8.34
CA MET A 572 -0.25 -15.04 7.00
C MET A 572 -0.95 -16.42 6.99
N SER A 573 -2.09 -16.47 6.30
CA SER A 573 -2.85 -17.68 5.97
C SER A 573 -2.06 -18.61 5.02
N THR A 574 -2.53 -19.85 4.85
CA THR A 574 -1.87 -20.83 3.95
C THR A 574 -1.73 -20.32 2.51
N ALA A 575 -2.71 -19.57 2.01
CA ALA A 575 -2.65 -18.99 0.67
C ALA A 575 -1.72 -17.75 0.64
N GLU A 576 -1.82 -16.88 1.66
CA GLU A 576 -0.97 -15.70 1.82
C GLU A 576 0.52 -16.07 1.98
N ARG A 577 0.86 -17.24 2.54
CA ARG A 577 2.26 -17.72 2.60
C ARG A 577 2.87 -17.98 1.23
N VAL A 578 2.03 -18.32 0.25
CA VAL A 578 2.48 -18.59 -1.12
C VAL A 578 2.51 -17.30 -1.94
N TYR A 579 1.47 -16.49 -1.88
CA TYR A 579 1.29 -15.34 -2.79
C TYR A 579 1.55 -13.97 -2.14
N GLY A 580 1.60 -13.92 -0.81
CA GLY A 580 1.71 -12.68 -0.05
C GLY A 580 3.10 -12.08 -0.09
N TYR A 581 3.12 -10.75 -0.09
CA TYR A 581 4.34 -9.95 -0.02
C TYR A 581 4.58 -9.44 1.41
N SER A 582 5.84 -9.30 1.81
CA SER A 582 6.26 -8.56 3.01
C SER A 582 7.61 -7.93 2.68
N GLY A 583 7.75 -6.63 2.92
CA GLY A 583 8.99 -5.90 2.62
C GLY A 583 10.20 -6.49 3.33
N ALA A 584 10.05 -6.89 4.60
CA ALA A 584 11.14 -7.50 5.34
C ALA A 584 11.53 -8.91 4.85
N CYS A 585 10.56 -9.72 4.41
CA CYS A 585 10.88 -11.00 3.77
C CYS A 585 11.61 -10.78 2.43
N ALA A 586 11.20 -9.80 1.64
CA ALA A 586 11.82 -9.44 0.38
C ALA A 586 13.23 -8.86 0.56
N PHE A 587 13.47 -8.08 1.62
CA PHE A 587 14.79 -7.63 2.05
C PHE A 587 15.75 -8.80 2.31
N ILE A 588 15.31 -9.85 3.02
CA ILE A 588 16.12 -11.06 3.21
C ILE A 588 16.42 -11.75 1.86
N SER A 589 15.43 -11.83 0.96
CA SER A 589 15.65 -12.34 -0.39
C SER A 589 16.67 -11.50 -1.17
N ALA A 590 16.67 -10.17 -1.00
CA ALA A 590 17.60 -9.24 -1.66
C ALA A 590 19.03 -9.36 -1.17
N LEU A 591 19.25 -9.46 0.14
CA LEU A 591 20.57 -9.74 0.71
C LEU A 591 21.10 -11.09 0.22
N ALA A 592 20.26 -12.13 0.23
CA ALA A 592 20.62 -13.46 -0.26
C ALA A 592 20.94 -13.44 -1.76
N ALA A 593 20.11 -12.80 -2.59
CA ALA A 593 20.33 -12.69 -4.02
C ALA A 593 21.65 -11.96 -4.34
N GLY A 594 21.93 -10.84 -3.67
CA GLY A 594 23.19 -10.11 -3.85
C GLY A 594 24.43 -10.95 -3.50
N TYR A 595 24.36 -11.74 -2.44
CA TYR A 595 25.40 -12.71 -2.10
C TYR A 595 25.54 -13.82 -3.15
N PHE A 596 24.44 -14.44 -3.59
CA PHE A 596 24.51 -15.52 -4.58
C PHE A 596 24.93 -15.05 -5.97
N ILE A 597 24.73 -13.77 -6.32
CA ILE A 597 25.36 -13.17 -7.51
C ILE A 597 26.89 -13.13 -7.34
N TYR A 598 27.37 -12.77 -6.15
CA TYR A 598 28.81 -12.83 -5.83
C TYR A 598 29.33 -14.28 -5.88
N ASP A 599 28.63 -15.25 -5.30
CA ASP A 599 29.02 -16.66 -5.34
C ASP A 599 29.03 -17.21 -6.77
N LEU A 600 28.07 -16.81 -7.61
CA LEU A 600 28.03 -17.18 -9.02
C LEU A 600 29.23 -16.60 -9.77
N TYR A 601 29.56 -15.33 -9.51
CA TYR A 601 30.73 -14.67 -10.11
C TYR A 601 32.04 -15.38 -9.73
N VAL A 602 32.27 -15.62 -8.43
CA VAL A 602 33.49 -16.28 -7.93
C VAL A 602 33.56 -17.73 -8.41
N SER A 603 32.46 -18.47 -8.31
CA SER A 603 32.39 -19.87 -8.76
C SER A 603 32.64 -19.98 -10.26
N THR A 604 32.16 -19.04 -11.07
CA THR A 604 32.40 -19.01 -12.53
C THR A 604 33.82 -18.60 -12.88
N ALA A 605 34.37 -17.58 -12.21
CA ALA A 605 35.74 -17.12 -12.44
C ALA A 605 36.78 -18.19 -12.07
N TYR A 606 36.49 -18.98 -11.04
CA TYR A 606 37.40 -19.96 -10.46
C TYR A 606 36.83 -21.39 -10.48
N VAL A 607 36.04 -21.77 -11.49
CA VAL A 607 35.46 -23.13 -11.65
C VAL A 607 36.52 -24.22 -11.53
N LYS A 608 37.73 -23.99 -12.06
CA LYS A 608 38.84 -24.97 -12.00
C LYS A 608 39.35 -25.21 -10.58
N ILE A 609 39.13 -24.26 -9.67
CA ILE A 609 39.55 -24.32 -8.27
C ILE A 609 38.43 -24.88 -7.42
N PHE A 610 37.20 -24.37 -7.63
CA PHE A 610 36.03 -24.63 -6.79
C PHE A 610 35.17 -25.80 -7.25
N GLY A 611 35.34 -26.24 -8.49
CA GLY A 611 34.61 -27.37 -9.08
C GLY A 611 33.22 -27.00 -9.59
N ILE A 612 32.62 -27.94 -10.33
CA ILE A 612 31.31 -27.74 -10.97
C ILE A 612 30.15 -27.80 -9.98
N GLY A 613 30.33 -28.47 -8.83
CA GLY A 613 29.32 -28.57 -7.77
C GLY A 613 28.96 -27.20 -7.19
N MET A 614 29.97 -26.40 -6.86
CA MET A 614 29.83 -25.00 -6.44
C MET A 614 29.08 -24.13 -7.44
N LEU A 615 29.35 -24.31 -8.72
CA LEU A 615 28.67 -23.55 -9.77
C LEU A 615 27.17 -23.87 -9.81
N PHE A 616 26.82 -25.16 -9.76
CA PHE A 616 25.41 -25.57 -9.70
C PHE A 616 24.74 -25.14 -8.38
N HIS A 617 25.47 -25.13 -7.26
CA HIS A 617 24.98 -24.58 -6.00
C HIS A 617 24.61 -23.10 -6.15
N ALA A 618 25.55 -22.27 -6.63
CA ALA A 618 25.35 -20.84 -6.80
C ALA A 618 24.20 -20.53 -7.78
N ILE A 619 24.10 -21.26 -8.89
CA ILE A 619 22.98 -21.14 -9.85
C ILE A 619 21.66 -21.48 -9.17
N SER A 620 21.58 -22.62 -8.47
CA SER A 620 20.34 -23.09 -7.84
C SER A 620 19.89 -22.16 -6.71
N ALA A 621 20.82 -21.70 -5.88
CA ALA A 621 20.54 -20.78 -4.79
C ALA A 621 20.09 -19.41 -5.31
N LEU A 622 20.80 -18.84 -6.30
CA LEU A 622 20.39 -17.60 -6.95
C LEU A 622 19.00 -17.74 -7.58
N TRP A 623 18.73 -18.87 -8.23
CA TRP A 623 17.43 -19.15 -8.87
C TRP A 623 16.28 -19.14 -7.87
N VAL A 624 16.43 -19.83 -6.73
CA VAL A 624 15.40 -19.91 -5.68
C VAL A 624 15.13 -18.54 -5.04
N PHE A 625 16.16 -17.77 -4.71
CA PHE A 625 15.98 -16.46 -4.09
C PHE A 625 15.54 -15.37 -5.08
N SER A 626 15.88 -15.49 -6.37
CA SER A 626 15.45 -14.53 -7.40
C SER A 626 13.96 -14.64 -7.72
N PHE A 627 13.36 -15.83 -7.66
CA PHE A 627 11.92 -15.97 -7.83
C PHE A 627 11.10 -15.49 -6.66
N GLY A 628 11.71 -15.27 -5.48
CA GLY A 628 11.05 -14.52 -4.42
C GLY A 628 10.47 -13.21 -4.94
N PHE A 629 11.19 -12.49 -5.82
CA PHE A 629 10.73 -11.21 -6.37
C PHE A 629 9.56 -11.27 -7.35
N ARG A 630 9.19 -12.47 -7.78
CA ARG A 630 7.87 -12.75 -8.34
C ARG A 630 7.04 -13.22 -7.15
N PRO A 631 6.23 -12.39 -6.49
CA PRO A 631 5.61 -12.66 -5.17
C PRO A 631 5.17 -14.12 -4.96
N PHE A 632 6.13 -14.95 -4.53
CA PHE A 632 6.05 -16.41 -4.50
C PHE A 632 6.95 -16.87 -3.37
N LEU A 633 6.34 -17.44 -2.33
CA LEU A 633 7.02 -18.00 -1.16
C LEU A 633 7.90 -17.01 -0.36
N HIS A 634 7.61 -15.70 -0.40
CA HIS A 634 8.36 -14.71 0.40
C HIS A 634 8.40 -15.07 1.90
N PHE A 635 7.28 -15.57 2.44
CA PHE A 635 7.18 -16.05 3.82
C PHE A 635 8.30 -17.03 4.22
N TYR A 636 8.76 -17.84 3.28
CA TYR A 636 9.75 -18.87 3.46
C TYR A 636 11.21 -18.40 3.27
N SER A 637 11.43 -17.17 2.79
CA SER A 637 12.78 -16.62 2.58
C SER A 637 13.64 -16.64 3.86
N PRO A 638 13.18 -16.06 5.01
CA PRO A 638 13.94 -16.17 6.26
C PRO A 638 13.96 -17.59 6.84
N VAL A 639 13.08 -18.49 6.39
CA VAL A 639 13.01 -19.88 6.89
C VAL A 639 14.08 -20.75 6.26
N PHE A 640 14.25 -20.70 4.94
CA PHE A 640 15.21 -21.52 4.22
C PHE A 640 16.63 -20.94 4.28
N ILE A 641 16.79 -19.62 4.48
CA ILE A 641 18.13 -19.05 4.66
C ILE A 641 18.79 -19.48 5.98
N LEU A 642 18.00 -19.88 6.99
CA LEU A 642 18.52 -20.43 8.26
C LEU A 642 19.28 -21.75 8.11
N TYR A 643 19.29 -22.35 6.91
CA TYR A 643 20.17 -23.48 6.61
C TYR A 643 21.64 -23.07 6.71
N GLU A 644 21.94 -21.78 6.56
CA GLU A 644 23.27 -21.21 6.75
C GLU A 644 23.65 -21.08 8.23
N LEU A 645 22.80 -21.43 9.19
CA LEU A 645 23.10 -21.26 10.62
C LEU A 645 24.26 -22.13 11.10
N SER A 646 24.56 -23.25 10.41
CA SER A 646 25.74 -24.08 10.67
C SER A 646 27.03 -23.51 10.05
N SER A 647 26.92 -22.67 9.01
CA SER A 647 28.04 -22.19 8.20
C SER A 647 29.07 -21.33 8.97
N PRO A 648 28.72 -20.54 10.00
CA PRO A 648 29.71 -19.86 10.84
C PRO A 648 30.65 -20.86 11.53
N PHE A 649 30.10 -21.94 12.08
CA PHE A 649 30.90 -22.96 12.78
C PHE A 649 31.76 -23.77 11.80
N LEU A 650 31.26 -24.00 10.57
CA LEU A 650 32.01 -24.64 9.50
C LEU A 650 33.25 -23.81 9.13
N ASN A 651 33.06 -22.51 8.88
CA ASN A 651 34.14 -21.57 8.56
C ASN A 651 35.16 -21.45 9.71
N ILE A 652 34.70 -21.34 10.96
CA ILE A 652 35.59 -21.31 12.12
C ILE A 652 36.39 -22.61 12.24
N HIS A 653 35.76 -23.78 11.98
CA HIS A 653 36.43 -25.07 12.01
C HIS A 653 37.58 -25.13 11.00
N TRP A 654 37.32 -24.67 9.76
CA TRP A 654 38.30 -24.56 8.70
C TRP A 654 39.45 -23.62 9.06
N PHE A 655 39.15 -22.42 9.60
CA PHE A 655 40.19 -21.48 10.01
C PHE A 655 41.11 -22.08 11.08
N LEU A 656 40.56 -22.80 12.07
CA LEU A 656 41.33 -23.45 13.13
C LEU A 656 42.30 -24.51 12.57
N ASP A 657 41.92 -25.20 11.50
CA ASP A 657 42.82 -26.11 10.79
C ASP A 657 43.99 -25.35 10.13
N LYS A 658 43.69 -24.26 9.41
CA LYS A 658 44.72 -23.49 8.67
C LYS A 658 45.65 -22.66 9.55
N VAL A 659 45.28 -22.38 10.80
CA VAL A 659 46.16 -21.73 11.78
C VAL A 659 46.94 -22.71 12.67
N ASN A 660 47.00 -24.00 12.31
CA ASN A 660 47.67 -25.05 13.07
C ASN A 660 47.09 -25.28 14.48
N MET A 661 45.79 -25.07 14.67
CA MET A 661 45.08 -25.35 15.92
C MET A 661 44.27 -26.65 15.88
N THR A 662 44.60 -27.54 14.93
CA THR A 662 43.98 -28.85 14.77
C THR A 662 44.14 -29.71 16.03
N GLY A 663 43.05 -30.28 16.56
CA GLY A 663 43.04 -31.06 17.80
C GLY A 663 42.85 -30.24 19.09
N SER A 664 42.80 -28.91 19.01
CA SER A 664 42.63 -28.05 20.19
C SER A 664 41.25 -28.20 20.85
N LYS A 665 41.15 -27.87 22.15
CA LYS A 665 39.85 -27.83 22.86
C LYS A 665 38.86 -26.88 22.17
N LEU A 666 39.35 -25.77 21.63
CA LEU A 666 38.52 -24.79 20.91
C LEU A 666 37.91 -25.41 19.65
N GLN A 667 38.71 -26.13 18.85
CA GLN A 667 38.22 -26.83 17.67
C GLN A 667 37.22 -27.94 18.04
N TRP A 668 37.42 -28.62 19.18
CA TRP A 668 36.45 -29.59 19.67
C TRP A 668 35.09 -28.98 20.03
N TYR A 669 35.07 -27.90 20.83
CA TYR A 669 33.81 -27.22 21.19
C TYR A 669 33.10 -26.68 19.95
N ASN A 670 33.85 -26.08 19.02
CA ASN A 670 33.31 -25.61 17.74
C ASN A 670 32.75 -26.77 16.90
N GLY A 671 33.47 -27.88 16.79
CA GLY A 671 33.04 -29.07 16.07
C GLY A 671 31.76 -29.68 16.66
N MET A 672 31.63 -29.71 17.98
CA MET A 672 30.39 -30.15 18.64
C MET A 672 29.21 -29.24 18.29
N LEU A 673 29.41 -27.91 18.38
CA LEU A 673 28.38 -26.94 18.01
C LEU A 673 28.00 -27.05 16.53
N LEU A 674 28.98 -27.23 15.64
CA LEU A 674 28.77 -27.46 14.22
C LEU A 674 27.84 -28.66 13.98
N LEU A 675 28.15 -29.82 14.58
CA LEU A 675 27.34 -31.03 14.41
C LEU A 675 25.91 -30.87 14.95
N ILE A 676 25.76 -30.27 16.13
CA ILE A 676 24.44 -30.04 16.75
C ILE A 676 23.62 -29.07 15.92
N VAL A 677 24.19 -27.92 15.55
CA VAL A 677 23.48 -26.90 14.77
C VAL A 677 23.14 -27.45 13.39
N PHE A 678 24.07 -28.12 12.70
CA PHE A 678 23.81 -28.77 11.41
C PHE A 678 22.63 -29.74 11.50
N PHE A 679 22.61 -30.62 12.50
CA PHE A 679 21.51 -31.58 12.69
C PHE A 679 20.17 -30.88 12.95
N CYS A 680 20.14 -29.90 13.86
CA CYS A 680 18.92 -29.19 14.23
C CYS A 680 18.37 -28.32 13.08
N CYS A 681 19.20 -27.48 12.46
CA CYS A 681 18.73 -26.52 11.47
C CYS A 681 18.48 -27.15 10.08
N ARG A 682 19.31 -28.11 9.64
CA ARG A 682 19.20 -28.69 8.29
C ARG A 682 18.34 -29.94 8.21
N LEU A 683 18.48 -30.88 9.17
CA LEU A 683 17.78 -32.17 9.09
C LEU A 683 16.41 -32.15 9.76
N ILE A 684 16.31 -31.55 10.96
CA ILE A 684 15.02 -31.47 11.66
C ILE A 684 14.21 -30.30 11.09
N TRP A 685 14.69 -29.07 11.31
CA TRP A 685 13.98 -27.86 10.92
C TRP A 685 13.82 -27.78 9.40
N GLY A 686 14.89 -27.99 8.65
CA GLY A 686 14.88 -27.93 7.19
C GLY A 686 13.86 -28.88 6.56
N THR A 687 13.88 -30.15 6.93
CA THR A 687 12.92 -31.16 6.42
C THR A 687 11.48 -30.84 6.80
N TRP A 688 11.25 -30.40 8.05
CA TRP A 688 9.92 -30.00 8.49
C TRP A 688 9.37 -28.82 7.67
N GLN A 689 10.18 -27.78 7.46
CA GLN A 689 9.79 -26.62 6.65
C GLN A 689 9.62 -26.96 5.16
N SER A 690 10.40 -27.92 4.66
CA SER A 690 10.25 -28.45 3.30
C SER A 690 8.90 -29.14 3.10
N ALA A 691 8.45 -29.94 4.08
CA ALA A 691 7.12 -30.54 4.04
C ALA A 691 5.99 -29.48 4.06
N LEU A 692 6.15 -28.42 4.85
CA LEU A 692 5.17 -27.32 4.92
C LEU A 692 5.10 -26.54 3.60
N VAL A 693 6.24 -26.18 3.00
CA VAL A 693 6.24 -25.44 1.72
C VAL A 693 5.67 -26.29 0.58
N TYR A 694 5.92 -27.61 0.58
CA TYR A 694 5.35 -28.52 -0.42
C TYR A 694 3.83 -28.61 -0.29
N ARG A 695 3.32 -28.68 0.94
CA ARG A 695 1.89 -28.66 1.21
C ARG A 695 1.26 -27.36 0.71
N ASP A 696 1.86 -26.21 1.04
CA ASP A 696 1.31 -24.90 0.68
C ASP A 696 1.37 -24.66 -0.84
N MET A 697 2.47 -25.06 -1.51
CA MET A 697 2.55 -25.06 -2.99
C MET A 697 1.54 -25.99 -3.65
N TRP A 698 1.28 -27.17 -3.08
CA TRP A 698 0.29 -28.12 -3.61
C TRP A 698 -1.13 -27.56 -3.55
N TYR A 699 -1.49 -26.86 -2.47
CA TYR A 699 -2.76 -26.14 -2.38
C TYR A 699 -2.87 -25.05 -3.46
N ALA A 700 -1.83 -24.23 -3.64
CA ALA A 700 -1.79 -23.18 -4.66
C ALA A 700 -1.86 -23.75 -6.10
N LEU A 701 -1.19 -24.87 -6.37
CA LEU A 701 -1.20 -25.53 -7.66
C LEU A 701 -2.57 -26.14 -7.99
N LYS A 702 -3.22 -26.77 -7.01
CA LYS A 702 -4.60 -27.26 -7.15
C LYS A 702 -5.57 -26.13 -7.49
N GLN A 703 -5.48 -24.99 -6.80
CA GLN A 703 -6.28 -23.80 -7.12
C GLN A 703 -6.04 -23.34 -8.56
N THR A 704 -4.78 -23.27 -8.98
CA THR A 704 -4.39 -22.86 -10.34
C THR A 704 -4.93 -23.81 -11.42
N TRP A 705 -4.87 -25.13 -11.19
CA TRP A 705 -5.39 -26.12 -12.12
C TRP A 705 -6.91 -26.12 -12.21
N SER A 706 -7.61 -26.03 -11.06
CA SER A 706 -9.07 -25.91 -11.03
C SER A 706 -9.56 -24.61 -11.70
N ALA A 707 -8.82 -23.51 -11.53
CA ALA A 707 -9.04 -22.26 -12.25
C ALA A 707 -8.80 -22.41 -13.77
N SER A 708 -7.75 -23.13 -14.18
CA SER A 708 -7.40 -23.35 -15.60
C SER A 708 -8.38 -24.27 -16.34
N GLU A 709 -8.93 -25.29 -15.70
CA GLU A 709 -9.99 -26.14 -16.26
C GLU A 709 -11.30 -25.37 -16.51
N SER A 710 -11.55 -24.34 -15.68
CA SER A 710 -12.68 -23.42 -15.82
C SER A 710 -12.44 -22.29 -16.85
N ALA A 711 -11.18 -22.10 -17.28
CA ALA A 711 -10.71 -20.95 -18.05
C ALA A 711 -10.79 -21.08 -19.58
N ALA A 712 -11.45 -22.11 -20.12
CA ALA A 712 -11.69 -22.22 -21.56
C ALA A 712 -12.57 -21.08 -22.13
N LEU A 713 -13.20 -20.25 -21.29
CA LEU A 713 -13.99 -19.08 -21.70
C LEU A 713 -13.71 -17.76 -20.94
N ASN A 714 -13.12 -17.74 -19.74
CA ASN A 714 -12.71 -16.52 -19.02
C ASN A 714 -11.55 -16.82 -18.04
N PRO A 715 -10.47 -16.01 -17.96
CA PRO A 715 -9.41 -16.22 -16.97
C PRO A 715 -9.94 -15.94 -15.56
N VAL A 716 -9.90 -16.95 -14.69
CA VAL A 716 -10.27 -16.82 -13.27
C VAL A 716 -9.12 -16.15 -12.52
N ASP A 717 -9.39 -14.99 -11.92
CA ASP A 717 -8.43 -14.31 -11.05
C ASP A 717 -8.49 -14.93 -9.64
N ILE A 718 -7.43 -15.62 -9.24
CA ILE A 718 -7.36 -16.30 -7.94
C ILE A 718 -7.10 -15.35 -6.76
N THR A 719 -6.79 -14.07 -7.00
CA THR A 719 -6.37 -13.13 -5.95
C THR A 719 -7.44 -12.87 -4.90
N ALA A 720 -8.70 -12.85 -5.31
CA ALA A 720 -9.85 -12.66 -4.41
C ALA A 720 -10.02 -13.81 -3.40
N ASP A 721 -9.69 -15.05 -3.79
CA ASP A 721 -9.74 -16.23 -2.91
C ASP A 721 -8.53 -16.30 -1.96
N VAL A 722 -7.39 -15.73 -2.38
CA VAL A 722 -6.12 -15.77 -1.64
C VAL A 722 -6.06 -14.69 -0.56
N PHE A 723 -6.51 -13.47 -0.85
CA PHE A 723 -6.40 -12.30 0.03
C PHE A 723 -7.75 -11.93 0.65
N GLN A 724 -8.44 -12.89 1.26
CA GLN A 724 -9.71 -12.65 1.95
C GLN A 724 -9.53 -11.78 3.20
N VAL A 725 -10.53 -10.93 3.49
CA VAL A 725 -10.57 -10.11 4.70
C VAL A 725 -10.63 -11.02 5.92
N ARG A 726 -9.63 -10.92 6.81
CA ARG A 726 -9.57 -11.72 8.04
C ARG A 726 -10.78 -11.45 8.93
N ASP A 727 -11.40 -12.51 9.43
CA ASP A 727 -12.51 -12.51 10.40
C ASP A 727 -13.83 -11.82 9.99
N GLY A 728 -14.13 -11.66 8.69
CA GLY A 728 -15.46 -11.19 8.24
C GLY A 728 -15.88 -9.81 8.77
N SER A 729 -14.94 -9.06 9.36
CA SER A 729 -15.06 -7.69 9.79
C SER A 729 -14.18 -6.84 8.88
N LEU A 730 -14.70 -5.74 8.32
CA LEU A 730 -13.87 -4.74 7.67
C LEU A 730 -12.72 -4.39 8.64
N CYS A 731 -11.47 -4.36 8.15
CA CYS A 731 -10.30 -3.96 8.95
C CYS A 731 -10.65 -2.75 9.82
N VAL A 732 -10.80 -2.98 11.12
CA VAL A 732 -11.35 -1.98 12.06
C VAL A 732 -10.35 -0.85 12.34
N ASN A 733 -9.08 -1.05 11.96
CA ASN A 733 -8.00 -0.09 12.18
C ASN A 733 -7.10 0.09 10.93
N GLU A 734 -6.53 1.29 10.81
CA GLU A 734 -5.60 1.70 9.74
C GLU A 734 -4.41 0.75 9.62
N ALA A 735 -4.01 0.22 10.75
CA ALA A 735 -3.10 -0.88 10.97
C ALA A 735 -3.39 -2.12 10.08
N CYS A 736 -4.52 -2.80 10.29
CA CYS A 736 -4.95 -3.95 9.49
C CYS A 736 -5.03 -3.62 8.01
N ALA A 737 -5.51 -2.42 7.66
CA ALA A 737 -5.62 -1.99 6.27
C ALA A 737 -4.25 -1.85 5.59
N LYS A 738 -3.26 -1.26 6.27
CA LYS A 738 -1.87 -1.17 5.76
C LYS A 738 -1.22 -2.54 5.62
N ALA A 739 -1.38 -3.41 6.60
CA ALA A 739 -0.86 -4.78 6.55
C ALA A 739 -1.48 -5.58 5.37
N GLN A 740 -2.79 -5.47 5.16
CA GLN A 740 -3.46 -6.14 4.04
C GLN A 740 -3.03 -5.56 2.68
N ALA A 741 -2.84 -4.24 2.60
CA ALA A 741 -2.35 -3.57 1.39
C ALA A 741 -0.89 -3.97 1.06
N GLU A 742 -0.05 -4.16 2.09
CA GLU A 742 1.32 -4.65 1.91
C GLU A 742 1.32 -6.10 1.41
N ILE A 743 0.55 -6.99 2.06
CA ILE A 743 0.46 -8.41 1.68
C ILE A 743 -0.05 -8.59 0.24
N SER A 744 -0.99 -7.75 -0.20
CA SER A 744 -1.59 -7.79 -1.53
C SER A 744 -0.91 -6.90 -2.58
N LYS A 745 0.20 -6.21 -2.24
CA LYS A 745 0.88 -5.21 -3.10
C LYS A 745 1.15 -5.67 -4.53
N PHE A 746 1.54 -6.92 -4.71
CA PHE A 746 1.86 -7.51 -6.02
C PHE A 746 0.85 -8.57 -6.50
N SER A 747 -0.35 -8.61 -5.90
CA SER A 747 -1.43 -9.56 -6.23
C SER A 747 -1.77 -9.63 -7.72
N LYS A 748 -1.74 -8.50 -8.45
CA LYS A 748 -1.97 -8.45 -9.90
C LYS A 748 -1.05 -9.37 -10.73
N TYR A 749 0.15 -9.67 -10.24
CA TYR A 749 1.12 -10.56 -10.91
C TYR A 749 0.93 -12.04 -10.55
N THR A 750 0.09 -12.33 -9.55
CA THR A 750 -0.29 -13.68 -9.10
C THR A 750 -1.71 -14.08 -9.48
N ALA A 751 -2.47 -13.18 -10.11
CA ALA A 751 -3.85 -13.38 -10.58
C ALA A 751 -4.09 -14.66 -11.40
N GLY A 752 -3.12 -15.08 -12.22
CA GLY A 752 -3.19 -16.30 -13.03
C GLY A 752 -2.79 -17.59 -12.31
N GLY A 753 -2.53 -17.55 -11.00
CA GLY A 753 -2.02 -18.70 -10.26
C GLY A 753 -0.51 -18.91 -10.35
N VAL A 754 -0.02 -19.94 -9.65
CA VAL A 754 1.39 -20.32 -9.69
C VAL A 754 1.64 -21.19 -10.92
N PRO A 755 2.56 -20.80 -11.82
CA PRO A 755 2.91 -21.66 -12.95
C PRO A 755 3.45 -23.01 -12.48
N THR A 756 2.99 -24.10 -13.10
CA THR A 756 3.41 -25.46 -12.72
C THR A 756 4.93 -25.65 -12.83
N TRP A 757 5.57 -25.05 -13.84
CA TRP A 757 7.03 -25.13 -14.00
C TRP A 757 7.77 -24.48 -12.83
N LEU A 758 7.21 -23.44 -12.21
CA LEU A 758 7.83 -22.73 -11.08
C LEU A 758 7.84 -23.63 -9.84
N VAL A 759 6.71 -24.29 -9.55
CA VAL A 759 6.61 -25.27 -8.45
C VAL A 759 7.56 -26.45 -8.68
N VAL A 760 7.58 -27.02 -9.89
CA VAL A 760 8.45 -28.18 -10.21
C VAL A 760 9.92 -27.83 -10.04
N THR A 761 10.37 -26.69 -10.58
CA THR A 761 11.77 -26.27 -10.47
C THR A 761 12.18 -25.97 -9.02
N TYR A 762 11.28 -25.38 -8.22
CA TYR A 762 11.52 -25.17 -6.79
C TYR A 762 11.63 -26.50 -6.04
N VAL A 763 10.68 -27.42 -6.23
CA VAL A 763 10.68 -28.73 -5.55
C VAL A 763 11.92 -29.54 -5.91
N VAL A 764 12.30 -29.59 -7.20
CA VAL A 764 13.53 -30.27 -7.63
C VAL A 764 14.76 -29.66 -6.96
N SER A 765 14.87 -28.33 -6.96
CA SER A 765 15.99 -27.63 -6.31
C SER A 765 16.05 -27.93 -4.81
N ASN A 766 14.90 -27.87 -4.13
CA ASN A 766 14.81 -28.11 -2.68
C ASN A 766 15.10 -29.58 -2.32
N LEU A 767 14.64 -30.55 -3.12
CA LEU A 767 14.96 -31.97 -2.95
C LEU A 767 16.46 -32.26 -3.14
N VAL A 768 17.10 -31.63 -4.13
CA VAL A 768 18.54 -31.75 -4.33
C VAL A 768 19.31 -31.20 -3.13
N LEU A 769 18.97 -29.98 -2.69
CA LEU A 769 19.64 -29.34 -1.55
C LEU A 769 19.45 -30.13 -0.24
N ASN A 770 18.23 -30.59 0.04
CA ASN A 770 17.97 -31.44 1.21
C ASN A 770 18.65 -32.81 1.09
N GLY A 771 18.59 -33.45 -0.07
CA GLY A 771 19.25 -34.72 -0.32
C GLY A 771 20.76 -34.65 -0.07
N LEU A 772 21.39 -33.53 -0.46
CA LEU A 772 22.79 -33.25 -0.14
C LEU A 772 23.01 -33.17 1.39
N ASN A 773 22.16 -32.46 2.14
CA ASN A 773 22.27 -32.40 3.61
C ASN A 773 22.19 -33.80 4.27
N TYR A 774 21.27 -34.65 3.83
CA TYR A 774 21.17 -36.04 4.30
C TYR A 774 22.39 -36.88 3.92
N TYR A 775 22.90 -36.69 2.70
CA TYR A 775 24.11 -37.36 2.23
C TYR A 775 25.31 -37.00 3.11
N TRP A 776 25.54 -35.71 3.36
CA TRP A 776 26.64 -35.23 4.20
C TRP A 776 26.52 -35.72 5.64
N PHE A 777 25.31 -35.71 6.20
CA PHE A 777 25.09 -36.25 7.54
C PHE A 777 25.37 -37.74 7.65
N THR A 778 24.96 -38.52 6.65
CA THR A 778 25.28 -39.95 6.59
C THR A 778 26.79 -40.17 6.58
N LYS A 779 27.54 -39.36 5.81
CA LYS A 779 29.01 -39.43 5.76
C LYS A 779 29.69 -39.05 7.08
N MET A 780 29.12 -38.12 7.83
CA MET A 780 29.56 -37.79 9.19
C MET A 780 29.37 -38.97 10.14
N ILE A 781 28.17 -39.57 10.17
CA ILE A 781 27.90 -40.76 10.99
C ILE A 781 28.85 -41.91 10.60
N ASP A 782 29.09 -42.13 9.31
CA ASP A 782 30.03 -43.16 8.86
C ASP A 782 31.45 -42.95 9.40
N ALA A 783 31.92 -41.69 9.52
CA ALA A 783 33.23 -41.39 10.11
C ALA A 783 33.25 -41.70 11.61
N VAL A 784 32.19 -41.30 12.32
CA VAL A 784 32.00 -41.58 13.75
C VAL A 784 31.96 -43.10 14.01
N VAL A 785 31.14 -43.84 13.25
CA VAL A 785 30.92 -45.29 13.43
C VAL A 785 32.16 -46.10 13.09
N LYS A 786 32.94 -45.71 12.06
CA LYS A 786 34.20 -46.39 11.72
C LYS A 786 35.21 -46.38 12.88
N ARG A 787 35.18 -45.36 13.74
CA ARG A 787 36.08 -45.25 14.89
C ARG A 787 35.64 -46.07 16.10
N PHE A 788 34.33 -46.18 16.35
CA PHE A 788 33.80 -47.08 17.40
C PHE A 788 33.99 -48.56 17.07
N ARG A 789 34.17 -48.91 15.79
CA ARG A 789 34.47 -50.28 15.33
C ARG A 789 35.96 -50.63 15.29
N ALA A 790 36.87 -49.68 15.58
CA ALA A 790 38.29 -49.96 15.64
C ALA A 790 38.63 -50.72 16.94
N PRO A 791 39.32 -51.88 16.89
CA PRO A 791 39.64 -52.66 18.08
C PRO A 791 40.57 -51.86 19.01
N ALA A 792 40.17 -51.69 20.26
CA ALA A 792 40.94 -50.94 21.26
C ALA A 792 42.09 -51.81 21.84
N PRO A 793 43.34 -51.32 21.89
CA PRO A 793 44.41 -52.00 22.61
C PRO A 793 44.21 -51.90 24.14
N GLU A 794 44.50 -52.98 24.87
CA GLU A 794 44.18 -53.19 26.28
C GLU A 794 44.66 -52.05 27.23
N ALA A 795 43.80 -51.65 28.17
CA ALA A 795 44.07 -50.60 29.17
C ALA A 795 44.10 -51.20 30.59
N LYS A 796 45.05 -50.76 31.45
CA LYS A 796 45.38 -51.44 32.72
C LYS A 796 44.75 -50.81 33.97
N THR A 797 44.18 -49.59 33.90
CA THR A 797 43.54 -48.94 35.06
C THR A 797 42.25 -48.18 34.71
N LYS A 798 41.34 -48.03 35.70
CA LYS A 798 40.05 -47.31 35.53
C LYS A 798 40.23 -45.84 35.13
N ALA A 799 41.28 -45.16 35.61
CA ALA A 799 41.60 -43.79 35.24
C ALA A 799 42.10 -43.66 33.78
N GLU A 800 42.91 -44.62 33.31
CA GLU A 800 43.32 -44.69 31.90
C GLU A 800 42.16 -45.00 30.97
N VAL A 801 41.22 -45.86 31.40
CA VAL A 801 39.99 -46.14 30.64
C VAL A 801 39.13 -44.89 30.50
N GLN A 802 38.96 -44.12 31.59
CA GLN A 802 38.20 -42.86 31.55
C GLN A 802 38.88 -41.80 30.67
N LYS A 803 40.19 -41.59 30.84
CA LYS A 803 40.97 -40.64 30.03
C LYS A 803 40.97 -41.01 28.54
N ARG A 804 41.14 -42.30 28.21
CA ARG A 804 41.05 -42.77 26.81
C ARG A 804 39.65 -42.61 26.24
N ARG A 805 38.60 -42.78 27.04
CA ARG A 805 37.21 -42.57 26.60
C ARG A 805 36.96 -41.10 26.29
N GLU A 806 37.51 -40.18 27.10
CA GLU A 806 37.45 -38.74 26.86
C GLU A 806 38.23 -38.33 25.61
N GLU A 807 39.48 -38.81 25.45
CA GLU A 807 40.31 -38.57 24.25
C GLU A 807 39.68 -39.15 22.97
N LEU A 808 39.10 -40.36 23.05
CA LEU A 808 38.38 -40.98 21.94
C LEU A 808 37.15 -40.15 21.55
N THR A 809 36.36 -39.71 22.54
CA THR A 809 35.19 -38.85 22.31
C THR A 809 35.62 -37.51 21.71
N GLN A 810 36.76 -36.96 22.15
CA GLN A 810 37.31 -35.72 21.61
C GLN A 810 37.69 -35.86 20.13
N ASN A 811 38.45 -36.90 19.80
CA ASN A 811 38.90 -37.15 18.44
C ASN A 811 37.74 -37.46 17.48
N VAL A 812 36.72 -38.19 17.95
CA VAL A 812 35.54 -38.52 17.14
C VAL A 812 34.79 -37.27 16.68
N VAL A 813 34.61 -36.28 17.57
CA VAL A 813 33.90 -35.04 17.25
C VAL A 813 34.70 -34.17 16.28
N ILE A 814 36.01 -34.03 16.50
CA ILE A 814 36.87 -33.24 15.61
C ILE A 814 36.92 -33.87 14.21
N ASP A 815 37.11 -35.20 14.12
CA ASP A 815 37.17 -35.92 12.84
C ASP A 815 35.84 -35.84 12.07
N ALA A 816 34.71 -35.96 12.76
CA ALA A 816 33.39 -35.79 12.16
C ALA A 816 33.17 -34.36 11.64
N ALA A 817 33.57 -33.34 12.42
CA ALA A 817 33.48 -31.94 12.03
C ALA A 817 34.44 -31.58 10.89
N THR A 818 35.67 -32.10 10.89
CA THR A 818 36.65 -31.90 9.81
C THR A 818 36.20 -32.59 8.53
N LYS A 819 35.57 -33.77 8.62
CA LYS A 819 35.01 -34.41 7.44
C LYS A 819 33.82 -33.62 6.87
N LEU A 820 32.99 -33.04 7.72
CA LEU A 820 31.94 -32.11 7.28
C LEU A 820 32.54 -30.87 6.61
N GLU A 821 33.56 -30.26 7.22
CA GLU A 821 34.32 -29.14 6.64
C GLU A 821 34.85 -29.47 5.25
N GLN A 822 35.52 -30.62 5.08
CA GLN A 822 36.09 -31.03 3.79
C GLN A 822 35.01 -31.34 2.75
N GLU A 823 33.91 -31.98 3.13
CA GLU A 823 32.88 -32.46 2.20
C GLU A 823 31.81 -31.39 1.89
N GLU A 824 31.42 -30.57 2.86
CA GLU A 824 30.53 -29.44 2.67
C GLU A 824 31.27 -28.22 2.11
N GLY A 825 32.48 -27.94 2.60
CA GLY A 825 33.36 -26.90 2.04
C GLY A 825 33.69 -27.16 0.57
N ALA A 826 33.75 -28.42 0.13
CA ALA A 826 33.82 -28.79 -1.29
C ALA A 826 32.64 -28.28 -2.14
N PHE A 827 31.47 -28.04 -1.52
CA PHE A 827 30.23 -27.62 -2.17
C PHE A 827 29.76 -26.20 -1.82
N THR A 828 30.30 -25.56 -0.78
CA THR A 828 30.00 -24.17 -0.39
C THR A 828 31.17 -23.20 -0.55
N THR A 829 32.42 -23.68 -0.48
CA THR A 829 33.63 -22.88 -0.73
C THR A 829 34.55 -23.52 -1.77
N GLY A 830 34.12 -24.59 -2.43
CA GLY A 830 34.80 -25.29 -3.49
C GLY A 830 36.14 -25.94 -3.12
N ASP A 831 36.25 -26.47 -1.90
CA ASP A 831 37.46 -27.12 -1.39
C ASP A 831 37.81 -28.49 -2.05
N LEU A 832 37.33 -28.74 -3.28
CA LEU A 832 37.75 -29.88 -4.11
C LEU A 832 39.19 -29.69 -4.60
N ALA A 833 40.14 -29.95 -3.70
CA ALA A 833 41.41 -30.66 -3.92
C ALA A 833 42.48 -30.22 -2.92
N SER A 834 42.21 -30.28 -1.61
CA SER A 834 43.30 -30.13 -0.64
C SER A 834 44.19 -31.38 -0.52
N GLU A 835 43.77 -32.60 -0.90
CA GLU A 835 44.58 -33.79 -0.50
C GLU A 835 44.73 -34.96 -1.48
N LYS A 836 44.18 -34.96 -2.70
CA LYS A 836 44.35 -36.12 -3.61
C LYS A 836 45.55 -36.09 -4.56
N ILE A 837 46.27 -34.97 -4.69
CA ILE A 837 47.38 -34.88 -5.66
C ILE A 837 48.77 -34.96 -4.98
N ALA A 838 48.91 -34.61 -3.70
CA ALA A 838 50.20 -34.70 -3.00
C ALA A 838 50.56 -36.13 -2.54
N SER A 839 49.56 -36.96 -2.21
CA SER A 839 49.82 -38.33 -1.69
C SER A 839 50.09 -39.39 -2.77
N ALA A 840 49.78 -39.13 -4.04
CA ALA A 840 49.90 -40.16 -5.09
C ALA A 840 51.26 -40.16 -5.80
N VAL A 841 52.06 -39.09 -5.68
CA VAL A 841 53.37 -38.97 -6.34
C VAL A 841 54.52 -39.32 -5.39
N ASP A 842 54.41 -39.04 -4.07
CA ASP A 842 55.48 -39.32 -3.11
C ASP A 842 55.46 -40.71 -2.46
N VAL A 843 54.30 -41.40 -2.47
CA VAL A 843 54.20 -42.77 -1.93
C VAL A 843 54.74 -43.80 -2.92
N GLY A 844 54.52 -43.60 -4.23
CA GLY A 844 55.05 -44.49 -5.27
C GLY A 844 56.58 -44.46 -5.35
N LEU A 845 57.19 -43.28 -5.25
CA LEU A 845 58.66 -43.16 -5.34
C LEU A 845 59.37 -43.67 -4.07
N SER A 846 58.77 -43.44 -2.89
CA SER A 846 59.35 -43.91 -1.62
C SER A 846 59.25 -45.43 -1.42
N GLU A 847 58.21 -46.07 -1.96
CA GLU A 847 58.00 -47.52 -1.78
C GLU A 847 58.80 -48.36 -2.81
N GLU A 848 59.08 -47.77 -3.98
CA GLU A 848 59.92 -48.38 -5.01
C GLU A 848 61.42 -48.21 -4.73
N LEU A 849 61.82 -47.10 -4.08
CA LEU A 849 63.18 -46.92 -3.52
C LEU A 849 63.44 -47.78 -2.27
N ARG A 850 62.40 -48.15 -1.52
CA ARG A 850 62.53 -49.03 -0.33
C ARG A 850 62.65 -50.52 -0.68
N LYS A 851 62.30 -50.92 -1.91
CA LYS A 851 62.40 -52.32 -2.39
C LYS A 851 63.68 -52.64 -3.17
N ARG A 852 64.60 -51.69 -3.39
CA ARG A 852 65.92 -51.93 -3.99
C ARG A 852 67.04 -51.53 -3.03
N ASN A 853 67.33 -52.39 -2.06
CA ASN A 853 68.67 -52.81 -1.63
C ASN A 853 68.65 -53.38 -0.20
N PRO A 854 68.60 -54.71 -0.05
CA PRO A 854 69.22 -55.39 1.08
C PRO A 854 70.57 -55.95 0.60
N ASN A 855 71.67 -55.26 0.89
CA ASN A 855 73.03 -55.79 1.11
C ASN A 855 74.08 -54.67 1.06
N VAL A 856 75.17 -54.88 1.83
CA VAL A 856 76.36 -54.01 2.08
C VAL A 856 76.17 -53.07 3.28
N ALA A 857 76.45 -53.49 4.53
CA ALA A 857 77.73 -53.80 5.15
C ALA A 857 78.73 -52.61 5.24
N THR A 858 78.92 -52.13 6.48
CA THR A 858 80.21 -51.77 7.13
C THR A 858 81.21 -50.84 6.39
N ALA A 859 81.43 -49.63 6.93
CA ALA A 859 82.71 -48.90 7.08
C ALA A 859 82.38 -47.40 7.32
N ALA A 860 82.61 -46.82 8.49
CA ALA A 860 83.88 -46.33 9.03
C ALA A 860 83.88 -44.79 9.07
N ARG A 861 84.18 -44.28 10.27
CA ARG A 861 84.64 -42.95 10.65
C ARG A 861 85.28 -42.11 9.53
N SER A 862 84.86 -40.85 9.43
CA SER A 862 85.69 -39.66 9.68
C SER A 862 84.81 -38.43 9.75
#